data_AF-A0A7F5RAR6-F1
#
_entry.id   AF-A0A7F5RAR6-F1
#
_cell.length_a   1.000
_cell.length_b   1.000
_cell.length_c   1.000
_cell.angle_alpha   90.00
_cell.angle_beta   90.00
_cell.angle_gamma   90.00
#
_symmetry.space_group_name_H-M   'P 1'
#
loop_
_entity.id
_entity.type
_entity.pdbx_description
1 polymer ?
#
loop_
_entity_poly.entity_id
_entity_poly.type
_entity_poly.pdbx_seq_one_letter_code
_entity_poly.pdbx_strand_id
1 'polypeptide(L)'
;MVLVKFISVLCFVIACLFGIAFASIVSSSRRPIYSNEFAVHVPEGKGAADVIASKHGFVNRGQIGSLKNFYLFEHRRVHKRSLQANDFYHGSLASEPQVKWVQQQHEKRRKKRDYIDTSSQPFEQYLSAVAPGIRPTHTHLRYRQAGFPDPLFKEQWYLNGGAKDGLDMNLKPAWDKGYTGRGVVVSILDDGIQTNHPDLAQNYDPLASTDINGNDDDPMPQDNGDNKHGTRCAGEVAAVAYNQYCGIGVAYNASIGGVRMLDGVVNDAVEARALGLNPDHIDIYSASWGPEDDGKTVDGPGPLARRAFIYGVTSGRKGKGSIFVWASGNGGRHTDSCNCDGYTNSIFTLSISSATQGGYKPWYLEECSSTLATTYSSGTPGHDKSVATVDMDARLRPDHICTVEHTGTSASAPLAAGICALALEANPSLTWRDMQYLVVLTSRPEPLEKEPGWITNGVKRKVSHKFGYGLMDAGALVSLAEKWTTVPAQHICKSREILEERQIESNYGYTLSAHMDVDGCRNTLNEVHFLEHVQCKISLRFFPRGNLRILLTSPMGTTSTLLFERPRDVVNSNFDDWPFLSVHFWGEKADGRWTLQIVNAGNRHVNQAGILKKWQLIFYGTAVNPIRLRPPGNPSSTPWKSHLNSFTFPSQEAELVTEESQVTPNDYFNAEFFKDFNNFPNVYTFSGSEPERAISSLDGKKLNKVRDNTDNRIDGDNDIDNKENCDPECDDRGCYGIGADKCIGCQNKRLDNMCVGTCPPRSYADTQGVCKPCHESCDTCTGPGQNNCVSCSPGHVRVLDLDVCMQQCPEGYFENYMDKTCIPCQPNCGSCQDRPDYCTSCDHHLLLHQGRCLAACPSRTFETEDYTCSSCHETCGTCHGSNSTQCISCELGRYWHEGQCLKDCPAHHYADTVQKECVECPPGCSECNKTTCISCLDDWQINSKGRCVPHGSEKCGTDQYIDGGNCKPCHSTCETCDGPTEHTCLSCANPLILQGTHCVAECEKGSFHDKMSRTCEPCYHTCQECVSKTNCSICTNGLLLQGGECRASCAAGYYSDRGVCTRCYLSCETCSGPGHDQCVSCPPKWQLAGGECRPDCPDGYYKTDYGCQKCHYSCRNCQGCKNQADKRRINVQAYLLSAQPVSTFQLVNPFNFMTGIAIIACLCVVVLFVTIFIILQRNTVHASQSGYSRVSIKKPKVTCNYNVVAVNDDDTSDSDSTEGQNLINTKTSQNHNQSEC
;
A
#
# COMPACT_ATOMS: atom_id res chain seq x y z
N MET A 1 -37.28 -26.32 -58.98
CA MET A 1 -36.22 -26.92 -58.12
C MET A 1 -35.12 -25.93 -57.75
N VAL A 2 -34.39 -25.30 -58.69
CA VAL A 2 -33.25 -24.40 -58.39
C VAL A 2 -33.59 -23.32 -57.36
N LEU A 3 -34.71 -22.62 -57.53
CA LEU A 3 -35.18 -21.57 -56.62
C LEU A 3 -35.35 -22.07 -55.16
N VAL A 4 -35.82 -23.29 -54.96
CA VAL A 4 -36.02 -23.90 -53.63
C VAL A 4 -34.67 -24.20 -52.96
N LYS A 5 -33.67 -24.66 -53.73
CA LYS A 5 -32.30 -24.80 -53.21
C LYS A 5 -31.69 -23.45 -52.84
N PHE A 6 -31.91 -22.41 -53.65
CA PHE A 6 -31.43 -21.05 -53.35
C PHE A 6 -32.06 -20.49 -52.07
N ILE A 7 -33.38 -20.61 -51.91
CA ILE A 7 -34.08 -20.19 -50.69
C ILE A 7 -33.59 -20.98 -49.47
N SER A 8 -33.41 -22.31 -49.60
CA SER A 8 -32.92 -23.14 -48.49
C SER A 8 -31.49 -22.77 -48.06
N VAL A 9 -30.57 -22.52 -49.01
CA VAL A 9 -29.22 -22.04 -48.71
C VAL A 9 -29.25 -20.63 -48.10
N LEU A 10 -30.08 -19.72 -48.62
CA LEU A 10 -30.21 -18.37 -48.07
C LEU A 10 -30.75 -18.39 -46.63
N CYS A 11 -31.77 -19.19 -46.34
CA CYS A 11 -32.27 -19.41 -44.98
C CYS A 11 -31.21 -20.03 -44.06
N PHE A 12 -30.38 -20.96 -44.56
CA PHE A 12 -29.29 -21.55 -43.77
C PHE A 12 -28.19 -20.51 -43.46
N VAL A 13 -27.80 -19.69 -44.44
CA VAL A 13 -26.85 -18.58 -44.23
C VAL A 13 -27.40 -17.53 -43.27
N ILE A 14 -28.68 -17.17 -43.38
CA ILE A 14 -29.34 -16.25 -42.44
C ILE A 14 -29.40 -16.86 -41.03
N ALA A 15 -29.72 -18.16 -40.91
CA ALA A 15 -29.71 -18.85 -39.61
C ALA A 15 -28.29 -18.93 -39.01
N CYS A 16 -27.25 -19.15 -39.83
CA CYS A 16 -25.86 -19.07 -39.37
C CYS A 16 -25.46 -17.64 -38.96
N LEU A 17 -25.88 -16.61 -39.69
CA LEU A 17 -25.60 -15.21 -39.34
C LEU A 17 -26.32 -14.77 -38.06
N PHE A 18 -27.58 -15.17 -37.86
CA PHE A 18 -28.28 -14.98 -36.59
C PHE A 18 -27.68 -15.83 -35.46
N GLY A 19 -27.21 -17.04 -35.74
CA GLY A 19 -26.50 -17.89 -34.78
C GLY A 19 -25.16 -17.29 -34.35
N ILE A 20 -24.40 -16.71 -35.28
CA ILE A 20 -23.16 -15.98 -35.01
C ILE A 20 -23.47 -14.69 -34.22
N ALA A 21 -24.49 -13.93 -34.61
CA ALA A 21 -24.92 -12.74 -33.87
C ALA A 21 -25.36 -13.09 -32.43
N PHE A 22 -26.13 -14.17 -32.23
CA PHE A 22 -26.48 -14.65 -30.88
C PHE A 22 -25.26 -15.17 -30.11
N ALA A 23 -24.31 -15.84 -30.75
CA ALA A 23 -23.05 -16.22 -30.11
C ALA A 23 -22.23 -14.99 -29.68
N SER A 24 -22.20 -13.93 -30.49
CA SER A 24 -21.59 -12.64 -30.14
C SER A 24 -22.33 -11.91 -29.01
N ILE A 25 -23.65 -12.09 -28.87
CA ILE A 25 -24.47 -11.49 -27.80
C ILE A 25 -24.39 -12.30 -26.50
N VAL A 26 -24.17 -13.62 -26.57
CA VAL A 26 -23.99 -14.51 -25.41
C VAL A 26 -22.55 -14.53 -24.90
N SER A 27 -21.57 -14.03 -25.67
CA SER A 27 -20.18 -13.81 -25.23
C SER A 27 -20.02 -12.62 -24.27
N SER A 28 -20.73 -12.66 -23.15
CA SER A 28 -20.65 -11.67 -22.08
C SER A 28 -19.46 -11.96 -21.17
N SER A 29 -18.28 -11.48 -21.58
CA SER A 29 -17.39 -10.86 -20.60
C SER A 29 -18.20 -9.71 -19.98
N ARG A 30 -18.63 -9.88 -18.73
CA ARG A 30 -19.55 -8.95 -18.09
C ARG A 30 -18.81 -7.65 -17.81
N ARG A 31 -19.28 -6.55 -18.42
CA ARG A 31 -18.74 -5.21 -18.17
C ARG A 31 -18.86 -4.89 -16.67
N PRO A 32 -17.86 -4.23 -16.06
CA PRO A 32 -17.93 -3.83 -14.66
C PRO A 32 -19.15 -2.95 -14.42
N ILE A 33 -19.84 -3.19 -13.29
CA ILE A 33 -21.00 -2.41 -12.88
C ILE A 33 -20.48 -1.28 -11.99
N TYR A 34 -20.38 -0.07 -12.53
CA TYR A 34 -19.95 1.12 -11.81
C TYR A 34 -21.04 1.60 -10.86
N SER A 35 -20.62 2.05 -9.68
CA SER A 35 -21.48 2.60 -8.64
C SER A 35 -21.58 4.14 -8.74
N ASN A 36 -22.30 4.76 -7.80
CA ASN A 36 -22.27 6.21 -7.59
C ASN A 36 -21.19 6.67 -6.60
N GLU A 37 -20.26 5.79 -6.22
CA GLU A 37 -19.17 6.05 -5.28
C GLU A 37 -17.82 6.21 -6.00
N PHE A 38 -16.98 7.10 -5.47
CA PHE A 38 -15.68 7.47 -6.00
C PHE A 38 -14.68 7.51 -4.85
N ALA A 39 -13.60 6.73 -4.92
CA ALA A 39 -12.49 6.86 -4.00
C ALA A 39 -11.57 7.99 -4.48
N VAL A 40 -11.15 8.87 -3.59
CA VAL A 40 -10.42 10.11 -3.88
C VAL A 40 -9.25 10.27 -2.91
N HIS A 41 -8.07 10.60 -3.39
CA HIS A 41 -6.90 10.91 -2.56
C HIS A 41 -6.71 12.43 -2.46
N VAL A 42 -6.88 12.97 -1.25
CA VAL A 42 -6.79 14.41 -0.94
C VAL A 42 -5.78 14.58 0.19
N PRO A 43 -4.52 14.98 -0.10
CA PRO A 43 -3.46 15.09 0.91
C PRO A 43 -3.76 16.09 2.04
N GLU A 44 -4.52 17.15 1.74
CA GLU A 44 -5.03 18.18 2.66
C GLU A 44 -6.18 17.68 3.58
N GLY A 45 -6.07 16.41 3.98
CA GLY A 45 -6.91 15.75 4.96
C GLY A 45 -8.42 15.81 4.69
N LYS A 46 -9.19 15.70 5.78
CA LYS A 46 -10.65 15.63 5.73
C LYS A 46 -11.28 16.98 5.39
N GLY A 47 -10.69 18.08 5.84
CA GLY A 47 -11.24 19.43 5.64
C GLY A 47 -11.37 19.77 4.16
N ALA A 48 -10.28 19.64 3.39
CA ALA A 48 -10.34 19.82 1.94
C ALA A 48 -11.27 18.78 1.29
N ALA A 49 -11.24 17.52 1.72
CA ALA A 49 -12.11 16.48 1.17
C ALA A 49 -13.62 16.79 1.32
N ASP A 50 -14.05 17.31 2.48
CA ASP A 50 -15.43 17.73 2.73
C ASP A 50 -15.83 18.95 1.86
N VAL A 51 -14.90 19.88 1.64
CA VAL A 51 -15.09 21.04 0.74
C VAL A 51 -15.18 20.61 -0.73
N ILE A 52 -14.26 19.78 -1.21
CA ILE A 52 -14.25 19.27 -2.60
C ILE A 52 -15.50 18.45 -2.87
N ALA A 53 -15.90 17.57 -1.94
CA ALA A 53 -17.13 16.81 -2.07
C ALA A 53 -18.34 17.76 -2.22
N SER A 54 -18.47 18.74 -1.32
CA SER A 54 -19.55 19.73 -1.35
C SER A 54 -19.58 20.54 -2.65
N LYS A 55 -18.40 21.02 -3.11
CA LYS A 55 -18.19 21.77 -4.35
C LYS A 55 -18.71 21.03 -5.59
N HIS A 56 -18.51 19.71 -5.64
CA HIS A 56 -18.94 18.85 -6.76
C HIS A 56 -20.30 18.15 -6.53
N GLY A 57 -21.03 18.48 -5.46
CA GLY A 57 -22.34 17.90 -5.15
C GLY A 57 -22.32 16.48 -4.57
N PHE A 58 -21.14 16.00 -4.17
CA PHE A 58 -20.93 14.72 -3.49
C PHE A 58 -21.16 14.84 -1.99
N VAL A 59 -21.32 13.68 -1.34
CA VAL A 59 -21.25 13.51 0.12
C VAL A 59 -19.98 12.73 0.44
N ASN A 60 -19.09 13.30 1.26
CA ASN A 60 -17.95 12.54 1.80
C ASN A 60 -18.48 11.52 2.82
N ARG A 61 -18.11 10.24 2.66
CA ARG A 61 -18.43 9.13 3.57
C ARG A 61 -17.33 8.86 4.59
N GLY A 62 -16.21 9.59 4.53
CA GLY A 62 -15.08 9.45 5.44
C GLY A 62 -13.90 8.70 4.82
N GLN A 63 -12.91 8.39 5.66
CA GLN A 63 -11.65 7.76 5.23
C GLN A 63 -11.85 6.25 4.96
N ILE A 64 -11.16 5.73 3.94
CA ILE A 64 -11.20 4.32 3.53
C ILE A 64 -10.28 3.50 4.45
N GLY A 65 -10.78 3.15 5.63
CA GLY A 65 -10.03 2.39 6.65
C GLY A 65 -8.76 3.10 7.11
N SER A 66 -7.68 2.35 7.29
CA SER A 66 -6.35 2.89 7.67
C SER A 66 -5.64 3.69 6.57
N LEU A 67 -6.21 3.82 5.36
CA LEU A 67 -5.59 4.58 4.27
C LEU A 67 -5.72 6.08 4.52
N LYS A 68 -4.73 6.65 5.23
CA LYS A 68 -4.61 8.10 5.44
C LYS A 68 -4.87 8.87 4.13
N ASN A 69 -5.73 9.89 4.21
CA ASN A 69 -6.01 10.83 3.12
C ASN A 69 -6.71 10.22 1.87
N PHE A 70 -7.17 8.96 1.93
CA PHE A 70 -8.09 8.37 0.95
C PHE A 70 -9.53 8.42 1.46
N TYR A 71 -10.41 9.13 0.75
CA TYR A 71 -11.80 9.35 1.11
C TYR A 71 -12.76 8.70 0.12
N LEU A 72 -13.95 8.30 0.57
CA LEU A 72 -15.01 7.75 -0.27
C LEU A 72 -16.11 8.80 -0.48
N PHE A 73 -16.30 9.29 -1.69
CA PHE A 73 -17.33 10.26 -2.04
C PHE A 73 -18.51 9.58 -2.74
N GLU A 74 -19.75 9.86 -2.31
CA GLU A 74 -20.98 9.38 -2.99
C GLU A 74 -21.71 10.53 -3.69
N HIS A 75 -22.03 10.40 -4.98
CA HIS A 75 -22.84 11.39 -5.70
C HIS A 75 -24.32 10.96 -5.80
N ARG A 76 -25.25 11.84 -5.39
CA ARG A 76 -26.70 11.54 -5.41
C ARG A 76 -27.33 11.54 -6.81
N ARG A 77 -26.68 12.14 -7.82
CA ARG A 77 -27.18 12.19 -9.21
C ARG A 77 -26.47 11.22 -10.17
N VAL A 78 -25.46 10.47 -9.71
CA VAL A 78 -24.91 9.34 -10.49
C VAL A 78 -25.76 8.10 -10.19
N HIS A 79 -26.00 7.25 -11.20
CA HIS A 79 -26.73 6.00 -10.98
C HIS A 79 -25.95 5.05 -10.07
N LYS A 80 -26.63 4.50 -9.04
CA LYS A 80 -26.03 3.52 -8.11
C LYS A 80 -25.50 2.26 -8.77
N ARG A 81 -25.92 1.96 -10.00
CA ARG A 81 -25.45 0.86 -10.85
C ARG A 81 -25.44 1.32 -12.32
N SER A 82 -24.32 1.18 -13.01
CA SER A 82 -24.13 1.60 -14.41
C SER A 82 -23.21 0.63 -15.17
N LEU A 83 -23.44 0.41 -16.46
CA LEU A 83 -22.57 -0.41 -17.34
C LEU A 83 -21.44 0.41 -18.02
N GLN A 84 -21.32 1.68 -17.65
CA GLN A 84 -20.31 2.63 -18.13
C GLN A 84 -19.82 3.49 -16.95
N ALA A 85 -18.55 3.88 -16.98
CA ALA A 85 -18.01 4.86 -16.06
C ALA A 85 -18.67 6.24 -16.29
N ASN A 86 -18.60 7.12 -15.30
CA ASN A 86 -19.05 8.49 -15.42
C ASN A 86 -17.84 9.42 -15.58
N ASP A 87 -17.37 9.51 -16.82
CA ASP A 87 -16.18 10.26 -17.21
C ASP A 87 -16.30 11.77 -16.87
N PHE A 88 -17.52 12.31 -16.82
CA PHE A 88 -17.77 13.70 -16.41
C PHE A 88 -17.40 13.94 -14.95
N TYR A 89 -18.01 13.24 -13.99
CA TYR A 89 -17.69 13.45 -12.57
C TYR A 89 -16.29 12.93 -12.21
N HIS A 90 -15.79 11.90 -12.92
CA HIS A 90 -14.41 11.44 -12.78
C HIS A 90 -13.41 12.53 -13.20
N GLY A 91 -13.59 13.12 -14.39
CA GLY A 91 -12.77 14.23 -14.87
C GLY A 91 -12.91 15.49 -14.01
N SER A 92 -14.12 15.79 -13.52
CA SER A 92 -14.40 16.92 -12.62
C SER A 92 -13.58 16.82 -11.33
N LEU A 93 -13.61 15.65 -10.66
CA LEU A 93 -12.77 15.40 -9.48
C LEU A 93 -11.28 15.33 -9.82
N ALA A 94 -10.89 14.74 -10.94
CA ALA A 94 -9.49 14.69 -11.38
C ALA A 94 -8.90 16.05 -11.78
N SER A 95 -9.75 17.06 -12.02
CA SER A 95 -9.33 18.43 -12.36
C SER A 95 -9.14 19.34 -11.15
N GLU A 96 -9.49 18.89 -9.94
CA GLU A 96 -9.24 19.64 -8.71
C GLU A 96 -7.77 19.51 -8.28
N PRO A 97 -7.01 20.61 -8.12
CA PRO A 97 -5.58 20.55 -7.78
C PRO A 97 -5.26 19.79 -6.48
N GLN A 98 -6.23 19.77 -5.57
CA GLN A 98 -6.21 19.12 -4.25
C GLN A 98 -6.34 17.58 -4.36
N VAL A 99 -6.91 17.07 -5.46
CA VAL A 99 -7.10 15.65 -5.72
C VAL A 99 -5.91 15.10 -6.50
N LYS A 100 -5.12 14.21 -5.89
CA LYS A 100 -3.96 13.59 -6.56
C LYS A 100 -4.29 12.25 -7.24
N TRP A 101 -5.44 11.66 -6.94
CA TRP A 101 -5.93 10.41 -7.54
C TRP A 101 -7.42 10.25 -7.32
N VAL A 102 -8.15 9.70 -8.30
CA VAL A 102 -9.57 9.35 -8.18
C VAL A 102 -9.87 8.04 -8.92
N GLN A 103 -10.77 7.22 -8.37
CA GLN A 103 -11.29 6.03 -9.05
C GLN A 103 -12.77 5.81 -8.70
N GLN A 104 -13.63 5.78 -9.72
CA GLN A 104 -15.03 5.38 -9.55
C GLN A 104 -15.09 3.89 -9.15
N GLN A 105 -15.77 3.61 -8.04
CA GLN A 105 -15.90 2.25 -7.51
C GLN A 105 -16.88 1.45 -8.36
N HIS A 106 -16.60 0.16 -8.54
CA HIS A 106 -17.44 -0.77 -9.28
C HIS A 106 -17.57 -2.09 -8.51
N GLU A 107 -18.65 -2.82 -8.78
CA GLU A 107 -18.96 -4.09 -8.14
C GLU A 107 -17.88 -5.13 -8.46
N LYS A 108 -17.15 -5.56 -7.43
CA LYS A 108 -16.29 -6.74 -7.49
C LYS A 108 -17.10 -7.97 -7.17
N ARG A 109 -17.01 -9.01 -8.01
CA ARG A 109 -17.59 -10.31 -7.70
C ARG A 109 -16.63 -11.04 -6.78
N ARG A 110 -16.95 -11.04 -5.49
CA ARG A 110 -16.31 -11.88 -4.47
C ARG A 110 -17.27 -12.97 -4.06
N LYS A 111 -16.73 -14.15 -3.78
CA LYS A 111 -17.51 -15.32 -3.37
C LYS A 111 -16.96 -15.82 -2.04
N LYS A 112 -17.81 -15.86 -1.00
CA LYS A 112 -17.49 -16.60 0.22
C LYS A 112 -17.36 -18.09 -0.10
N ARG A 113 -16.36 -18.75 0.50
CA ARG A 113 -15.95 -20.11 0.10
C ARG A 113 -16.80 -21.21 0.77
N ASP A 114 -18.09 -20.96 0.98
CA ASP A 114 -19.08 -21.92 1.48
C ASP A 114 -19.32 -23.08 0.49
N TYR A 115 -19.44 -24.29 1.03
CA TYR A 115 -20.08 -25.40 0.32
C TYR A 115 -21.57 -25.49 0.72
N ILE A 116 -22.43 -24.97 -0.15
CA ILE A 116 -23.88 -25.18 -0.05
C ILE A 116 -24.21 -26.56 -0.65
N ASP A 117 -24.69 -27.48 0.18
CA ASP A 117 -25.25 -28.75 -0.31
C ASP A 117 -26.60 -28.49 -1.00
N THR A 118 -26.67 -28.78 -2.30
CA THR A 118 -27.89 -28.65 -3.11
C THR A 118 -28.86 -29.83 -2.96
N SER A 119 -28.69 -30.71 -1.96
CA SER A 119 -29.52 -31.90 -1.71
C SER A 119 -30.29 -31.86 -0.38
N SER A 120 -30.74 -30.67 0.03
CA SER A 120 -31.61 -30.47 1.20
C SER A 120 -32.98 -31.17 1.08
N GLN A 121 -33.07 -32.43 1.54
CA GLN A 121 -34.31 -33.03 2.03
C GLN A 121 -34.10 -33.60 3.44
N PRO A 122 -35.02 -33.37 4.39
CA PRO A 122 -34.86 -33.84 5.76
C PRO A 122 -35.18 -35.32 5.88
N PHE A 123 -34.29 -36.09 6.53
CA PHE A 123 -34.57 -37.47 6.95
C PHE A 123 -34.30 -37.68 8.45
N GLU A 124 -34.86 -36.79 9.27
CA GLU A 124 -34.93 -36.92 10.71
C GLU A 124 -36.16 -37.77 11.11
N GLN A 125 -36.08 -39.09 10.91
CA GLN A 125 -36.92 -40.07 11.63
C GLN A 125 -36.46 -41.52 11.46
N TYR A 126 -36.76 -42.35 12.46
CA TYR A 126 -36.42 -43.77 12.62
C TYR A 126 -34.92 -44.10 12.74
N LEU A 127 -34.45 -44.19 14.00
CA LEU A 127 -34.20 -45.51 14.60
C LEU A 127 -34.03 -45.44 16.13
N SER A 128 -35.15 -45.54 16.85
CA SER A 128 -35.17 -45.89 18.27
C SER A 128 -35.88 -47.23 18.47
N ALA A 129 -35.28 -48.10 19.31
CA ALA A 129 -35.78 -49.40 19.75
C ALA A 129 -35.94 -50.54 18.71
N VAL A 130 -34.92 -51.40 18.63
CA VAL A 130 -35.04 -52.85 18.94
C VAL A 130 -33.79 -53.27 19.76
N ALA A 131 -33.91 -54.30 20.60
CA ALA A 131 -32.90 -54.76 21.57
C ALA A 131 -32.20 -56.08 21.10
N PRO A 132 -31.51 -56.86 21.96
CA PRO A 132 -30.22 -56.51 22.57
C PRO A 132 -29.11 -57.58 22.43
N GLY A 133 -27.85 -57.11 22.40
CA GLY A 133 -26.71 -57.78 23.06
C GLY A 133 -25.91 -58.85 22.27
N ILE A 134 -24.59 -58.71 22.33
CA ILE A 134 -23.60 -59.74 22.76
C ILE A 134 -22.22 -59.05 22.85
N ARG A 135 -21.40 -59.42 23.85
CA ARG A 135 -20.00 -58.98 23.97
C ARG A 135 -19.06 -60.08 23.44
N PRO A 136 -17.89 -59.69 22.92
CA PRO A 136 -16.66 -60.20 23.54
C PRO A 136 -15.91 -59.08 24.28
N THR A 137 -15.40 -59.37 25.47
CA THR A 137 -14.55 -58.44 26.24
C THR A 137 -13.08 -58.75 26.02
N HIS A 138 -12.29 -57.76 25.61
CA HIS A 138 -10.89 -57.67 26.03
C HIS A 138 -10.61 -56.31 26.66
N THR A 139 -9.80 -56.35 27.71
CA THR A 139 -9.63 -55.29 28.71
C THR A 139 -8.87 -54.08 28.17
N HIS A 140 -9.56 -52.95 27.99
CA HIS A 140 -8.91 -51.64 28.03
C HIS A 140 -8.87 -51.13 29.48
N LEU A 141 -7.67 -50.80 29.94
CA LEU A 141 -7.43 -50.17 31.24
C LEU A 141 -8.00 -48.74 31.24
N ARG A 142 -8.52 -48.29 32.38
CA ARG A 142 -9.08 -46.95 32.55
C ARG A 142 -7.99 -45.88 32.47
N TYR A 143 -7.78 -45.32 31.28
CA TYR A 143 -7.20 -43.98 31.18
C TYR A 143 -8.27 -42.96 31.56
N ARG A 144 -8.05 -42.17 32.62
CA ARG A 144 -8.84 -40.97 32.90
C ARG A 144 -8.40 -39.89 31.90
N GLN A 145 -9.19 -39.66 30.86
CA GLN A 145 -9.07 -38.42 30.10
C GLN A 145 -9.48 -37.25 30.99
N ALA A 146 -8.50 -36.44 31.40
CA ALA A 146 -8.76 -35.07 31.83
C ALA A 146 -8.88 -34.20 30.57
N GLY A 147 -10.00 -34.35 29.86
CA GLY A 147 -10.33 -33.57 28.67
C GLY A 147 -11.19 -32.36 29.01
N PHE A 148 -11.32 -31.46 28.03
CA PHE A 148 -12.32 -30.39 28.06
C PHE A 148 -13.73 -30.98 28.20
N PRO A 149 -14.63 -30.37 29.00
CA PRO A 149 -15.99 -30.86 29.24
C PRO A 149 -16.95 -30.60 28.07
N ASP A 150 -16.50 -29.85 27.07
CA ASP A 150 -17.34 -29.19 26.07
C ASP A 150 -17.85 -30.20 25.01
N PRO A 151 -19.16 -30.26 24.69
CA PRO A 151 -19.79 -31.48 24.17
C PRO A 151 -19.29 -31.98 22.80
N LEU A 152 -18.79 -31.09 21.95
CA LEU A 152 -18.21 -31.40 20.64
C LEU A 152 -16.68 -31.49 20.66
N PHE A 153 -15.97 -31.26 21.78
CA PHE A 153 -14.51 -31.43 21.81
C PHE A 153 -14.08 -32.86 21.41
N LYS A 154 -14.93 -33.86 21.67
CA LYS A 154 -14.78 -35.25 21.19
C LYS A 154 -14.90 -35.39 19.66
N GLU A 155 -15.68 -34.51 19.01
CA GLU A 155 -15.91 -34.47 17.57
C GLU A 155 -14.89 -33.59 16.83
N GLN A 156 -14.20 -32.68 17.53
CA GLN A 156 -13.07 -31.87 17.04
C GLN A 156 -11.79 -32.72 16.87
N TRP A 157 -11.90 -33.73 16.00
CA TRP A 157 -10.92 -34.78 15.72
C TRP A 157 -9.52 -34.26 15.31
N TYR A 158 -9.46 -33.03 14.81
CA TYR A 158 -8.25 -32.33 14.35
C TYR A 158 -7.47 -31.64 15.49
N LEU A 159 -8.00 -31.66 16.72
CA LEU A 159 -7.40 -31.08 17.93
C LEU A 159 -6.97 -32.13 18.98
N ASN A 160 -7.39 -33.39 18.83
CA ASN A 160 -7.44 -34.37 19.92
C ASN A 160 -6.92 -35.79 19.56
N GLY A 161 -6.17 -35.93 18.47
CA GLY A 161 -5.69 -37.21 17.94
C GLY A 161 -6.74 -38.03 17.16
N GLY A 162 -7.90 -37.48 16.83
CA GLY A 162 -9.01 -38.16 16.15
C GLY A 162 -8.90 -38.31 14.62
N ALA A 163 -7.79 -37.89 14.01
CA ALA A 163 -7.48 -38.17 12.60
C ALA A 163 -7.28 -39.69 12.38
N LYS A 164 -7.44 -40.18 11.14
CA LYS A 164 -7.46 -41.64 10.87
C LYS A 164 -6.17 -42.39 11.23
N ASP A 165 -5.03 -41.70 11.24
CA ASP A 165 -3.72 -42.25 11.61
C ASP A 165 -3.25 -41.81 13.01
N GLY A 166 -4.11 -41.14 13.80
CA GLY A 166 -3.78 -40.59 15.11
C GLY A 166 -2.98 -39.27 15.09
N LEU A 167 -2.62 -38.76 13.91
CA LEU A 167 -1.84 -37.54 13.73
C LEU A 167 -2.77 -36.32 13.55
N ASP A 168 -2.84 -35.45 14.55
CA ASP A 168 -3.59 -34.19 14.52
C ASP A 168 -2.67 -32.98 14.28
N MET A 169 -3.16 -31.74 14.44
CA MET A 169 -2.33 -30.52 14.33
C MET A 169 -1.44 -30.25 15.56
N ASN A 170 -1.31 -31.21 16.48
CA ASN A 170 -0.45 -31.19 17.67
C ASN A 170 -0.65 -29.97 18.57
N LEU A 171 -1.91 -29.68 18.92
CA LEU A 171 -2.26 -28.54 19.78
C LEU A 171 -1.92 -28.77 21.24
N LYS A 172 -2.04 -30.01 21.72
CA LYS A 172 -1.87 -30.33 23.13
C LYS A 172 -0.53 -29.84 23.74
N PRO A 173 0.65 -29.98 23.10
CA PRO A 173 1.89 -29.45 23.66
C PRO A 173 1.97 -27.92 23.75
N ALA A 174 1.17 -27.16 22.99
CA ALA A 174 1.06 -25.71 23.15
C ALA A 174 0.17 -25.35 24.35
N TRP A 175 -1.00 -25.99 24.48
CA TRP A 175 -1.89 -25.82 25.63
C TRP A 175 -1.26 -26.31 26.95
N ASP A 176 -0.51 -27.42 26.93
CA ASP A 176 0.21 -27.95 28.10
C ASP A 176 1.37 -27.04 28.56
N LYS A 177 1.85 -26.15 27.68
CA LYS A 177 2.78 -25.06 28.03
C LYS A 177 2.07 -23.81 28.58
N GLY A 178 0.74 -23.76 28.50
CA GLY A 178 -0.09 -22.63 28.95
C GLY A 178 -0.45 -21.62 27.85
N TYR A 179 0.01 -21.82 26.61
CA TYR A 179 -0.35 -20.95 25.49
C TYR A 179 -1.74 -21.28 24.98
N THR A 180 -2.61 -20.27 24.92
CA THR A 180 -4.07 -20.40 24.71
C THR A 180 -4.66 -19.28 23.85
N GLY A 181 -3.83 -18.36 23.32
CA GLY A 181 -4.21 -17.21 22.51
C GLY A 181 -4.25 -15.88 23.29
N ARG A 182 -3.90 -15.89 24.58
CA ARG A 182 -4.23 -14.78 25.49
C ARG A 182 -3.54 -13.47 25.10
N GLY A 183 -4.34 -12.42 24.96
CA GLY A 183 -3.86 -11.08 24.63
C GLY A 183 -3.45 -10.91 23.17
N VAL A 184 -3.85 -11.84 22.29
CA VAL A 184 -3.76 -11.73 20.84
C VAL A 184 -5.17 -11.48 20.29
N VAL A 185 -5.29 -10.57 19.33
CA VAL A 185 -6.58 -10.17 18.74
C VAL A 185 -6.71 -10.72 17.32
N VAL A 186 -7.79 -11.46 17.04
CA VAL A 186 -8.10 -12.02 15.72
C VAL A 186 -9.40 -11.43 15.19
N SER A 187 -9.48 -11.14 13.89
CA SER A 187 -10.70 -10.67 13.23
C SER A 187 -11.04 -11.52 12.00
N ILE A 188 -12.31 -11.89 11.86
CA ILE A 188 -12.85 -12.67 10.75
C ILE A 188 -13.43 -11.73 9.69
N LEU A 189 -12.83 -11.65 8.50
CA LEU A 189 -13.30 -10.78 7.41
C LEU A 189 -14.28 -11.55 6.51
N ASP A 190 -15.59 -11.48 6.76
CA ASP A 190 -16.55 -12.42 6.14
C ASP A 190 -18.02 -11.89 6.11
N ASP A 191 -19.03 -12.76 6.32
CA ASP A 191 -20.47 -12.45 6.34
C ASP A 191 -21.04 -11.95 7.70
N GLY A 192 -20.20 -11.91 8.74
CA GLY A 192 -20.52 -11.40 10.07
C GLY A 192 -20.17 -12.38 11.21
N ILE A 193 -20.28 -11.93 12.46
CA ILE A 193 -20.05 -12.74 13.67
C ILE A 193 -21.21 -12.59 14.64
N GLN A 194 -21.80 -13.71 15.09
CA GLN A 194 -22.85 -13.68 16.09
C GLN A 194 -22.28 -13.30 17.48
N THR A 195 -22.25 -12.01 17.76
CA THR A 195 -21.64 -11.39 18.95
C THR A 195 -22.22 -11.93 20.27
N ASN A 196 -23.49 -12.32 20.27
CA ASN A 196 -24.21 -12.85 21.43
C ASN A 196 -24.18 -14.38 21.57
N HIS A 197 -23.42 -15.09 20.72
CA HIS A 197 -23.32 -16.54 20.77
C HIS A 197 -22.66 -16.98 22.10
N PRO A 198 -23.21 -17.94 22.87
CA PRO A 198 -22.73 -18.26 24.22
C PRO A 198 -21.29 -18.76 24.26
N ASP A 199 -20.83 -19.36 23.16
CA ASP A 199 -19.48 -19.87 22.99
C ASP A 199 -18.48 -18.85 22.38
N LEU A 200 -18.95 -17.62 22.07
CA LEU A 200 -18.09 -16.52 21.56
C LEU A 200 -18.12 -15.28 22.47
N ALA A 201 -19.26 -14.98 23.11
CA ALA A 201 -19.53 -13.69 23.75
C ALA A 201 -18.56 -13.28 24.87
N GLN A 202 -17.84 -14.22 25.50
CA GLN A 202 -16.79 -13.92 26.48
C GLN A 202 -15.50 -13.42 25.81
N ASN A 203 -15.18 -13.93 24.61
CA ASN A 203 -13.99 -13.61 23.85
C ASN A 203 -14.26 -12.50 22.79
N TYR A 204 -15.53 -12.14 22.56
CA TYR A 204 -15.92 -11.15 21.56
C TYR A 204 -15.28 -9.78 21.82
N ASP A 205 -14.71 -9.19 20.76
CA ASP A 205 -14.04 -7.90 20.80
C ASP A 205 -14.67 -6.91 19.78
N PRO A 206 -15.33 -5.84 20.25
CA PRO A 206 -15.91 -4.82 19.36
C PRO A 206 -14.84 -3.97 18.66
N LEU A 207 -13.64 -3.81 19.22
CA LEU A 207 -12.54 -3.10 18.55
C LEU A 207 -11.88 -3.93 17.44
N ALA A 208 -12.16 -5.24 17.40
CA ALA A 208 -11.79 -6.13 16.32
C ALA A 208 -12.91 -6.29 15.25
N SER A 209 -13.98 -5.48 15.34
CA SER A 209 -15.25 -5.68 14.60
C SER A 209 -15.80 -4.40 13.98
N THR A 210 -16.64 -4.53 12.94
CA THR A 210 -17.45 -3.45 12.33
C THR A 210 -18.39 -4.04 11.26
N ASP A 211 -19.43 -3.32 10.84
CA ASP A 211 -20.25 -3.68 9.68
C ASP A 211 -20.06 -2.66 8.54
N ILE A 212 -19.41 -3.12 7.45
CA ILE A 212 -19.18 -2.30 6.25
C ILE A 212 -20.38 -2.37 5.30
N ASN A 213 -21.23 -3.39 5.39
CA ASN A 213 -22.43 -3.52 4.56
C ASN A 213 -23.63 -2.73 5.12
N GLY A 214 -23.80 -2.70 6.45
CA GLY A 214 -24.72 -1.81 7.17
C GLY A 214 -24.20 -0.38 7.31
N ASN A 215 -22.87 -0.21 7.39
CA ASN A 215 -22.17 1.02 7.75
C ASN A 215 -22.48 1.47 9.19
N ASP A 216 -22.22 0.55 10.12
CA ASP A 216 -22.26 0.74 11.57
C ASP A 216 -21.22 -0.19 12.24
N ASP A 217 -21.29 -0.38 13.56
CA ASP A 217 -20.28 -1.10 14.33
C ASP A 217 -20.76 -2.47 14.86
N ASP A 218 -21.97 -2.94 14.50
CA ASP A 218 -22.51 -4.24 14.92
C ASP A 218 -22.39 -5.30 13.81
N PRO A 219 -21.40 -6.22 13.86
CA PRO A 219 -21.15 -7.21 12.81
C PRO A 219 -22.15 -8.39 12.81
N MET A 220 -23.28 -8.28 13.53
CA MET A 220 -24.29 -9.33 13.65
C MET A 220 -24.82 -9.78 12.28
N PRO A 221 -24.76 -11.09 11.95
CA PRO A 221 -25.28 -11.60 10.68
C PRO A 221 -26.79 -11.42 10.53
N GLN A 222 -27.26 -11.17 9.30
CA GLN A 222 -28.69 -11.15 9.03
C GLN A 222 -29.30 -12.57 9.07
N ASP A 223 -30.41 -12.75 9.78
CA ASP A 223 -31.17 -14.01 9.89
C ASP A 223 -31.92 -14.33 8.58
N ASN A 224 -31.16 -14.66 7.53
CA ASN A 224 -31.64 -15.07 6.20
C ASN A 224 -31.32 -16.54 5.86
N GLY A 225 -30.57 -17.24 6.72
CA GLY A 225 -30.15 -18.64 6.56
C GLY A 225 -28.81 -18.86 5.82
N ASP A 226 -28.34 -17.84 5.09
CA ASP A 226 -27.06 -17.85 4.35
C ASP A 226 -25.90 -17.32 5.20
N ASN A 227 -26.12 -16.29 6.03
CA ASN A 227 -25.06 -15.59 6.76
C ASN A 227 -24.69 -16.28 8.09
N LYS A 228 -23.84 -17.30 8.00
CA LYS A 228 -23.37 -18.09 9.16
C LYS A 228 -21.88 -18.44 9.11
N HIS A 229 -21.19 -17.99 8.06
CA HIS A 229 -19.86 -18.47 7.71
C HIS A 229 -18.79 -17.85 8.61
N GLY A 230 -18.81 -16.52 8.79
CA GLY A 230 -17.90 -15.83 9.70
C GLY A 230 -18.09 -16.24 11.17
N THR A 231 -19.32 -16.59 11.55
CA THR A 231 -19.63 -17.13 12.90
C THR A 231 -18.98 -18.50 13.11
N ARG A 232 -19.15 -19.44 12.17
CA ARG A 232 -18.48 -20.76 12.19
C ARG A 232 -16.95 -20.63 12.27
N CYS A 233 -16.38 -19.74 11.45
CA CYS A 233 -14.94 -19.44 11.43
C CYS A 233 -14.45 -18.87 12.78
N ALA A 234 -15.21 -17.98 13.42
CA ALA A 234 -14.85 -17.40 14.71
C ALA A 234 -14.71 -18.46 15.82
N GLY A 235 -15.59 -19.46 15.85
CA GLY A 235 -15.53 -20.55 16.82
C GLY A 235 -14.29 -21.43 16.68
N GLU A 236 -13.82 -21.66 15.45
CA GLU A 236 -12.59 -22.43 15.21
C GLU A 236 -11.34 -21.74 15.77
N VAL A 237 -11.31 -20.41 15.72
CA VAL A 237 -10.26 -19.62 16.37
C VAL A 237 -10.43 -19.64 17.88
N ALA A 238 -11.59 -19.21 18.39
CA ALA A 238 -11.72 -18.72 19.76
C ALA A 238 -13.04 -19.09 20.48
N ALA A 239 -13.68 -20.21 20.14
CA ALA A 239 -14.74 -20.77 20.99
C ALA A 239 -14.22 -21.02 22.43
N VAL A 240 -15.06 -20.76 23.42
CA VAL A 240 -14.67 -20.59 24.83
C VAL A 240 -14.59 -21.94 25.53
N ALA A 241 -13.37 -22.38 25.87
CA ALA A 241 -13.17 -23.64 26.58
C ALA A 241 -13.77 -23.68 27.99
N TYR A 242 -14.20 -24.86 28.42
CA TYR A 242 -14.75 -25.18 29.75
C TYR A 242 -16.13 -24.57 30.08
N ASN A 243 -16.87 -24.07 29.08
CA ASN A 243 -18.20 -23.48 29.27
C ASN A 243 -19.38 -24.48 29.15
N GLN A 244 -19.13 -25.71 28.66
CA GLN A 244 -20.12 -26.75 28.31
C GLN A 244 -21.06 -26.41 27.12
N TYR A 245 -20.73 -25.39 26.33
CA TYR A 245 -21.29 -25.14 25.00
C TYR A 245 -20.42 -25.77 23.91
N CYS A 246 -20.85 -25.66 22.65
CA CYS A 246 -20.39 -26.38 21.46
C CYS A 246 -19.06 -27.13 21.59
N GLY A 247 -17.91 -26.45 21.44
CA GLY A 247 -16.59 -27.09 21.41
C GLY A 247 -15.54 -26.17 22.04
N ILE A 248 -14.31 -26.20 21.53
CA ILE A 248 -13.29 -25.21 21.90
C ILE A 248 -12.62 -24.62 20.66
N GLY A 249 -12.18 -23.38 20.76
CA GLY A 249 -11.31 -22.76 19.76
C GLY A 249 -9.88 -23.26 19.89
N VAL A 250 -9.12 -23.19 18.79
CA VAL A 250 -7.67 -23.44 18.79
C VAL A 250 -6.94 -22.54 19.81
N ALA A 251 -7.38 -21.28 19.87
CA ALA A 251 -6.89 -20.21 20.70
C ALA A 251 -8.04 -19.66 21.58
N TYR A 252 -8.61 -20.55 22.42
CA TYR A 252 -9.81 -20.31 23.23
C TYR A 252 -9.74 -19.18 24.29
N ASN A 253 -8.60 -18.50 24.45
CA ASN A 253 -8.43 -17.28 25.24
C ASN A 253 -8.02 -16.04 24.40
N ALA A 254 -8.04 -16.13 23.07
CA ALA A 254 -7.83 -14.99 22.17
C ALA A 254 -9.09 -14.11 22.09
N SER A 255 -8.88 -12.81 21.85
CA SER A 255 -9.97 -11.89 21.51
C SER A 255 -10.39 -12.11 20.06
N ILE A 256 -11.70 -12.19 19.80
CA ILE A 256 -12.26 -12.50 18.48
C ILE A 256 -13.27 -11.45 18.03
N GLY A 257 -13.02 -10.86 16.87
CA GLY A 257 -13.96 -9.96 16.21
C GLY A 257 -14.36 -10.45 14.83
N GLY A 258 -15.25 -9.71 14.17
CA GLY A 258 -15.70 -10.00 12.82
C GLY A 258 -16.07 -8.74 12.07
N VAL A 259 -15.77 -8.73 10.78
CA VAL A 259 -16.10 -7.65 9.85
C VAL A 259 -17.12 -8.16 8.86
N ARG A 260 -18.35 -7.68 8.98
CA ARG A 260 -19.42 -7.95 8.01
C ARG A 260 -19.13 -7.14 6.75
N MET A 261 -18.67 -7.81 5.69
CA MET A 261 -18.30 -7.18 4.43
C MET A 261 -18.73 -7.94 3.17
N LEU A 262 -19.04 -9.25 3.28
CA LEU A 262 -19.50 -10.08 2.15
C LEU A 262 -21.02 -10.10 1.95
N ASP A 263 -21.80 -9.63 2.93
CA ASP A 263 -23.26 -9.62 2.92
C ASP A 263 -23.81 -8.33 2.29
N GLY A 264 -23.31 -8.02 1.09
CA GLY A 264 -23.59 -6.76 0.39
C GLY A 264 -22.81 -6.60 -0.91
N VAL A 265 -22.70 -5.35 -1.37
CA VAL A 265 -21.90 -5.00 -2.56
C VAL A 265 -20.44 -4.85 -2.16
N VAL A 266 -19.59 -5.78 -2.60
CA VAL A 266 -18.14 -5.66 -2.43
C VAL A 266 -17.55 -4.77 -3.55
N ASN A 267 -16.69 -3.82 -3.18
CA ASN A 267 -15.89 -3.01 -4.08
C ASN A 267 -14.47 -2.81 -3.50
N ASP A 268 -13.58 -2.12 -4.20
CA ASP A 268 -12.17 -2.00 -3.77
C ASP A 268 -12.00 -1.17 -2.47
N ALA A 269 -12.91 -0.22 -2.21
CA ALA A 269 -12.95 0.53 -0.96
C ALA A 269 -13.49 -0.30 0.22
N VAL A 270 -14.47 -1.17 0.00
CA VAL A 270 -14.97 -2.14 1.00
C VAL A 270 -13.86 -3.11 1.41
N GLU A 271 -13.15 -3.69 0.44
CA GLU A 271 -12.00 -4.56 0.71
C GLU A 271 -10.88 -3.84 1.47
N ALA A 272 -10.56 -2.60 1.09
CA ALA A 272 -9.54 -1.80 1.76
C ALA A 272 -9.94 -1.38 3.18
N ARG A 273 -11.22 -1.08 3.44
CA ARG A 273 -11.74 -0.76 4.77
C ARG A 273 -11.73 -1.99 5.69
N ALA A 274 -12.02 -3.19 5.16
CA ALA A 274 -11.93 -4.44 5.91
C ALA A 274 -10.47 -4.81 6.27
N LEU A 275 -9.58 -4.80 5.27
CA LEU A 275 -8.14 -5.08 5.46
C LEU A 275 -7.41 -4.03 6.30
N GLY A 276 -7.96 -2.82 6.40
CA GLY A 276 -7.42 -1.68 7.15
C GLY A 276 -8.16 -1.34 8.43
N LEU A 277 -9.02 -2.23 8.96
CA LEU A 277 -9.67 -2.01 10.27
C LEU A 277 -8.64 -2.11 11.39
N ASN A 278 -8.54 -1.08 12.24
CA ASN A 278 -7.83 -1.08 13.53
C ASN A 278 -6.48 -1.87 13.58
N PRO A 279 -5.52 -1.65 12.66
CA PRO A 279 -4.36 -2.52 12.48
C PRO A 279 -3.30 -2.46 13.57
N ASP A 280 -3.40 -1.54 14.53
CA ASP A 280 -2.56 -1.50 15.75
C ASP A 280 -3.21 -2.20 16.96
N HIS A 281 -4.44 -2.69 16.79
CA HIS A 281 -5.20 -3.48 17.77
C HIS A 281 -5.33 -4.94 17.31
N ILE A 282 -5.75 -5.17 16.06
CA ILE A 282 -5.89 -6.52 15.48
C ILE A 282 -4.51 -7.09 15.09
N ASP A 283 -4.14 -8.25 15.64
CA ASP A 283 -2.92 -8.97 15.25
C ASP A 283 -3.12 -9.77 13.94
N ILE A 284 -4.23 -10.52 13.85
CA ILE A 284 -4.45 -11.52 12.81
C ILE A 284 -5.80 -11.28 12.14
N TYR A 285 -5.80 -11.27 10.80
CA TYR A 285 -7.01 -11.24 9.98
C TYR A 285 -7.16 -12.60 9.30
N SER A 286 -8.31 -13.25 9.48
CA SER A 286 -8.65 -14.49 8.76
C SER A 286 -9.68 -14.19 7.69
N ALA A 287 -9.40 -14.59 6.44
CA ALA A 287 -10.27 -14.33 5.30
C ALA A 287 -10.46 -15.59 4.43
N SER A 288 -11.72 -15.85 4.08
CA SER A 288 -12.16 -17.07 3.39
C SER A 288 -12.94 -16.75 2.11
N TRP A 289 -12.49 -15.72 1.39
CA TRP A 289 -13.10 -15.21 0.15
C TRP A 289 -12.03 -14.85 -0.89
N GLY A 290 -12.46 -14.72 -2.14
CA GLY A 290 -11.62 -14.35 -3.26
C GLY A 290 -12.46 -14.09 -4.52
N PRO A 291 -11.87 -14.20 -5.72
CA PRO A 291 -12.59 -14.23 -6.98
C PRO A 291 -13.59 -15.40 -7.08
N GLU A 292 -14.27 -15.55 -8.22
CA GLU A 292 -15.08 -16.76 -8.47
C GLU A 292 -14.18 -17.97 -8.75
N ASP A 293 -14.05 -18.87 -7.76
CA ASP A 293 -13.39 -20.20 -7.82
C ASP A 293 -14.04 -21.12 -8.89
N ASP A 294 -13.87 -20.82 -10.18
CA ASP A 294 -14.71 -21.33 -11.27
C ASP A 294 -13.96 -22.01 -12.44
N GLY A 295 -12.63 -22.04 -12.38
CA GLY A 295 -11.72 -22.62 -13.36
C GLY A 295 -11.40 -21.71 -14.55
N LYS A 296 -11.76 -20.42 -14.50
CA LYS A 296 -11.56 -19.46 -15.61
C LYS A 296 -11.23 -18.02 -15.17
N THR A 297 -11.62 -17.62 -13.97
CA THR A 297 -11.37 -16.25 -13.49
C THR A 297 -9.87 -16.01 -13.24
N VAL A 298 -9.42 -14.75 -13.40
CA VAL A 298 -8.08 -14.27 -12.99
C VAL A 298 -8.30 -12.84 -12.52
N ASP A 299 -8.20 -12.60 -11.21
CA ASP A 299 -8.52 -11.32 -10.57
C ASP A 299 -7.88 -11.23 -9.18
N GLY A 300 -7.81 -10.04 -8.58
CA GLY A 300 -7.09 -9.82 -7.31
C GLY A 300 -7.45 -8.51 -6.58
N PRO A 301 -6.65 -8.14 -5.55
CA PRO A 301 -6.81 -6.86 -4.86
C PRO A 301 -6.54 -5.69 -5.81
N GLY A 302 -7.41 -4.68 -5.76
CA GLY A 302 -7.27 -3.47 -6.56
C GLY A 302 -6.35 -2.44 -5.90
N PRO A 303 -6.27 -1.22 -6.45
CA PRO A 303 -5.34 -0.19 -5.98
C PRO A 303 -5.49 0.22 -4.50
N LEU A 304 -6.67 0.08 -3.90
CA LEU A 304 -6.94 0.37 -2.49
C LEU A 304 -6.65 -0.86 -1.63
N ALA A 305 -7.23 -2.02 -1.97
CA ALA A 305 -7.00 -3.26 -1.21
C ALA A 305 -5.50 -3.64 -1.15
N ARG A 306 -4.76 -3.41 -2.25
CA ARG A 306 -3.30 -3.61 -2.30
C ARG A 306 -2.54 -2.62 -1.41
N ARG A 307 -3.00 -1.37 -1.28
CA ARG A 307 -2.42 -0.40 -0.33
C ARG A 307 -2.73 -0.80 1.11
N ALA A 308 -3.94 -1.32 1.39
CA ALA A 308 -4.32 -1.79 2.72
C ALA A 308 -3.45 -2.97 3.17
N PHE A 309 -3.20 -3.96 2.30
CA PHE A 309 -2.24 -5.04 2.58
C PHE A 309 -0.83 -4.49 2.90
N ILE A 310 -0.30 -3.57 2.08
CA ILE A 310 1.02 -2.98 2.30
C ILE A 310 1.07 -2.25 3.65
N TYR A 311 0.10 -1.37 3.94
CA TYR A 311 0.01 -0.65 5.21
C TYR A 311 -0.09 -1.61 6.41
N GLY A 312 -0.90 -2.66 6.29
CA GLY A 312 -1.03 -3.72 7.28
C GLY A 312 0.32 -4.36 7.61
N VAL A 313 1.09 -4.80 6.61
CA VAL A 313 2.38 -5.48 6.84
C VAL A 313 3.56 -4.55 7.19
N THR A 314 3.49 -3.25 6.90
CA THR A 314 4.57 -2.28 7.24
C THR A 314 4.32 -1.52 8.53
N SER A 315 3.06 -1.17 8.81
CA SER A 315 2.70 -0.25 9.90
C SER A 315 1.90 -0.95 11.00
N GLY A 316 1.07 -1.94 10.64
CA GLY A 316 0.24 -2.68 11.58
C GLY A 316 1.04 -3.35 12.70
N ARG A 317 0.35 -3.60 13.82
CA ARG A 317 0.89 -4.17 15.06
C ARG A 317 2.12 -3.39 15.57
N LYS A 318 2.08 -2.06 15.46
CA LYS A 318 3.13 -1.12 15.86
C LYS A 318 4.44 -1.40 15.11
N GLY A 319 4.34 -1.56 13.79
CA GLY A 319 5.46 -1.78 12.86
C GLY A 319 5.95 -3.22 12.72
N LYS A 320 5.28 -4.21 13.32
CA LYS A 320 5.61 -5.65 13.15
C LYS A 320 4.96 -6.27 11.91
N GLY A 321 3.92 -5.63 11.41
CA GLY A 321 3.06 -6.08 10.32
C GLY A 321 1.98 -7.05 10.77
N SER A 322 0.73 -6.71 10.44
CA SER A 322 -0.46 -7.54 10.54
C SER A 322 -0.32 -8.88 9.81
N ILE A 323 -0.92 -9.93 10.37
CA ILE A 323 -0.86 -11.29 9.79
C ILE A 323 -2.17 -11.58 9.07
N PHE A 324 -2.14 -11.61 7.74
CA PHE A 324 -3.29 -11.97 6.91
C PHE A 324 -3.26 -13.47 6.60
N VAL A 325 -4.18 -14.26 7.16
CA VAL A 325 -4.32 -15.71 6.88
C VAL A 325 -5.45 -15.90 5.89
N TRP A 326 -5.22 -16.69 4.83
CA TRP A 326 -6.12 -16.76 3.68
C TRP A 326 -6.41 -18.20 3.24
N ALA A 327 -7.68 -18.54 3.04
CA ALA A 327 -8.08 -19.85 2.51
C ALA A 327 -7.69 -19.99 1.03
N SER A 328 -7.05 -21.09 0.64
CA SER A 328 -6.43 -21.22 -0.70
C SER A 328 -7.42 -21.25 -1.88
N GLY A 329 -8.65 -21.75 -1.69
CA GLY A 329 -9.64 -21.84 -2.78
C GLY A 329 -10.37 -23.19 -2.86
N ASN A 330 -11.64 -23.15 -3.28
CA ASN A 330 -12.55 -24.30 -3.38
C ASN A 330 -12.84 -24.74 -4.84
N GLY A 331 -12.12 -24.20 -5.82
CA GLY A 331 -12.25 -24.44 -7.25
C GLY A 331 -11.70 -25.78 -7.76
N GLY A 332 -11.27 -26.71 -6.89
CA GLY A 332 -10.69 -28.00 -7.27
C GLY A 332 -11.59 -28.85 -8.18
N ARG A 333 -12.91 -28.88 -7.94
CA ARG A 333 -13.92 -29.52 -8.81
C ARG A 333 -14.03 -28.87 -10.20
N HIS A 334 -13.47 -27.67 -10.35
CA HIS A 334 -13.51 -26.87 -11.57
C HIS A 334 -12.14 -26.79 -12.23
N THR A 335 -11.15 -27.55 -11.71
CA THR A 335 -9.75 -27.54 -12.17
C THR A 335 -9.19 -26.12 -12.19
N ASP A 336 -9.40 -25.41 -11.09
CA ASP A 336 -8.82 -24.09 -10.86
C ASP A 336 -7.44 -24.17 -10.18
N SER A 337 -6.71 -23.06 -10.19
CA SER A 337 -5.37 -22.93 -9.63
C SER A 337 -5.23 -21.57 -8.95
N CYS A 338 -5.03 -21.60 -7.63
CA CYS A 338 -5.02 -20.42 -6.77
C CYS A 338 -3.94 -19.37 -7.07
N ASN A 339 -2.96 -19.64 -7.95
CA ASN A 339 -2.09 -18.59 -8.50
C ASN A 339 -2.84 -17.62 -9.47
N CYS A 340 -4.09 -17.92 -9.83
CA CYS A 340 -5.00 -17.01 -10.54
C CYS A 340 -5.87 -16.15 -9.60
N ASP A 341 -5.83 -16.41 -8.29
CA ASP A 341 -6.43 -15.59 -7.23
C ASP A 341 -5.35 -14.66 -6.66
N GLY A 342 -5.44 -13.37 -6.98
CA GLY A 342 -4.46 -12.37 -6.56
C GLY A 342 -4.41 -12.08 -5.06
N TYR A 343 -5.35 -12.60 -4.26
CA TYR A 343 -5.31 -12.51 -2.80
C TYR A 343 -4.42 -13.63 -2.25
N THR A 344 -4.66 -14.89 -2.61
CA THR A 344 -3.84 -16.04 -2.18
C THR A 344 -2.47 -16.12 -2.86
N ASN A 345 -2.31 -15.50 -4.04
CA ASN A 345 -1.05 -15.30 -4.76
C ASN A 345 -0.24 -14.07 -4.24
N SER A 346 -0.65 -13.44 -3.14
CA SER A 346 0.06 -12.33 -2.51
C SER A 346 1.17 -12.81 -1.56
N ILE A 347 2.32 -12.12 -1.52
CA ILE A 347 3.38 -12.40 -0.52
C ILE A 347 2.94 -12.03 0.91
N PHE A 348 1.99 -11.09 1.02
CA PHE A 348 1.51 -10.54 2.30
C PHE A 348 0.51 -11.48 3.01
N THR A 349 0.00 -12.48 2.31
CA THR A 349 -0.97 -13.46 2.83
C THR A 349 -0.31 -14.80 3.11
N LEU A 350 -0.64 -15.37 4.26
CA LEU A 350 -0.33 -16.74 4.65
C LEU A 350 -1.40 -17.66 4.06
N SER A 351 -1.18 -18.11 2.83
CA SER A 351 -2.11 -18.98 2.08
C SER A 351 -2.13 -20.40 2.66
N ILE A 352 -3.31 -20.88 3.04
CA ILE A 352 -3.56 -22.14 3.74
C ILE A 352 -4.55 -23.01 2.96
N SER A 353 -4.17 -24.28 2.76
CA SER A 353 -5.05 -25.28 2.14
C SER A 353 -5.50 -26.36 3.13
N SER A 354 -6.24 -27.35 2.62
CA SER A 354 -6.96 -28.35 3.44
C SER A 354 -6.47 -29.78 3.23
N ALA A 355 -6.37 -30.54 4.32
CA ALA A 355 -6.31 -32.00 4.31
C ALA A 355 -7.62 -32.62 4.84
N THR A 356 -8.00 -33.79 4.34
CA THR A 356 -9.11 -34.58 4.90
C THR A 356 -8.73 -35.24 6.24
N GLN A 357 -9.70 -35.75 7.01
CA GLN A 357 -9.44 -36.64 8.16
C GLN A 357 -8.58 -37.87 7.79
N GLY A 358 -8.67 -38.31 6.53
CA GLY A 358 -7.83 -39.36 5.95
C GLY A 358 -6.46 -38.90 5.46
N GLY A 359 -6.06 -37.64 5.62
CA GLY A 359 -4.76 -37.11 5.18
C GLY A 359 -4.56 -37.12 3.65
N TYR A 360 -5.64 -36.96 2.89
CA TYR A 360 -5.65 -36.89 1.42
C TYR A 360 -6.04 -35.49 0.94
N LYS A 361 -5.90 -35.24 -0.37
CA LYS A 361 -6.45 -34.05 -1.03
C LYS A 361 -8.01 -34.08 -0.99
N PRO A 362 -8.69 -33.07 -0.42
CA PRO A 362 -10.13 -32.92 -0.57
C PRO A 362 -10.52 -32.50 -2.00
N TRP A 363 -11.71 -32.90 -2.44
CA TRP A 363 -12.20 -32.71 -3.81
C TRP A 363 -12.33 -31.24 -4.25
N TYR A 364 -12.44 -30.30 -3.30
CA TYR A 364 -12.53 -28.87 -3.54
C TYR A 364 -11.16 -28.17 -3.63
N LEU A 365 -10.07 -28.81 -3.24
CA LEU A 365 -8.76 -28.14 -3.14
C LEU A 365 -8.18 -27.71 -4.50
N GLU A 366 -7.80 -26.44 -4.58
CA GLU A 366 -7.02 -25.85 -5.67
C GLU A 366 -5.52 -26.07 -5.50
N GLU A 367 -4.81 -26.33 -6.60
CA GLU A 367 -3.37 -26.56 -6.59
C GLU A 367 -2.62 -25.35 -7.16
N CYS A 368 -1.67 -24.81 -6.39
CA CYS A 368 -0.86 -23.67 -6.78
C CYS A 368 0.45 -23.61 -5.97
N SER A 369 1.37 -22.72 -6.35
CA SER A 369 2.69 -22.62 -5.73
C SER A 369 2.81 -21.53 -4.64
N SER A 370 1.75 -20.76 -4.39
CA SER A 370 1.67 -19.77 -3.32
C SER A 370 1.26 -20.34 -1.95
N THR A 371 0.57 -21.50 -1.91
CA THR A 371 0.18 -22.21 -0.68
C THR A 371 1.38 -22.47 0.22
N LEU A 372 1.35 -21.93 1.44
CA LEU A 372 2.47 -22.03 2.38
C LEU A 372 2.39 -23.31 3.23
N ALA A 373 1.19 -23.66 3.69
CA ALA A 373 0.95 -24.81 4.56
C ALA A 373 -0.50 -25.33 4.47
N THR A 374 -0.85 -26.27 5.34
CA THR A 374 -2.17 -26.90 5.40
C THR A 374 -2.62 -27.13 6.84
N THR A 375 -3.93 -27.07 7.04
CA THR A 375 -4.61 -27.54 8.26
C THR A 375 -5.69 -28.53 7.85
N TYR A 376 -6.38 -29.13 8.81
CA TYR A 376 -7.48 -30.04 8.51
C TYR A 376 -8.75 -29.30 8.07
N SER A 377 -9.61 -29.99 7.33
CA SER A 377 -11.00 -29.64 7.04
C SER A 377 -11.77 -30.91 6.62
N SER A 378 -12.98 -30.75 6.08
CA SER A 378 -13.81 -31.85 5.59
C SER A 378 -13.20 -32.61 4.42
N GLY A 379 -13.56 -33.90 4.30
CA GLY A 379 -13.14 -34.76 3.20
C GLY A 379 -14.28 -35.24 2.32
N THR A 380 -14.30 -36.54 2.04
CA THR A 380 -15.37 -37.17 1.27
C THR A 380 -16.61 -37.33 2.16
N PRO A 381 -17.79 -36.77 1.80
CA PRO A 381 -19.01 -36.90 2.58
C PRO A 381 -19.35 -38.38 2.88
N GLY A 382 -19.72 -38.67 4.12
CA GLY A 382 -20.02 -40.04 4.59
C GLY A 382 -18.80 -40.95 4.79
N HIS A 383 -17.57 -40.50 4.49
CA HIS A 383 -16.34 -41.27 4.69
C HIS A 383 -15.34 -40.57 5.63
N ASP A 384 -15.21 -39.25 5.55
CA ASP A 384 -14.34 -38.43 6.40
C ASP A 384 -15.20 -37.46 7.23
N LYS A 385 -14.82 -37.21 8.49
CA LYS A 385 -15.49 -36.17 9.30
C LYS A 385 -15.25 -34.76 8.72
N SER A 386 -16.23 -33.89 8.96
CA SER A 386 -16.17 -32.45 8.74
C SER A 386 -15.66 -31.72 10.00
N VAL A 387 -15.65 -30.38 9.98
CA VAL A 387 -15.20 -29.54 11.09
C VAL A 387 -16.35 -29.25 12.07
N ALA A 388 -16.05 -29.28 13.37
CA ALA A 388 -17.01 -29.07 14.45
C ALA A 388 -16.76 -27.75 15.19
N THR A 389 -17.73 -26.85 15.12
CA THR A 389 -17.62 -25.46 15.60
C THR A 389 -19.01 -24.92 15.97
N VAL A 390 -19.07 -23.66 16.38
CA VAL A 390 -20.30 -22.89 16.59
C VAL A 390 -21.07 -22.71 15.27
N ASP A 391 -22.36 -22.39 15.33
CA ASP A 391 -23.16 -22.04 14.15
C ASP A 391 -24.09 -20.86 14.46
N MET A 392 -24.55 -20.16 13.42
CA MET A 392 -25.43 -19.00 13.60
C MET A 392 -26.88 -19.45 13.81
N ASP A 393 -27.46 -19.07 14.95
CA ASP A 393 -28.90 -19.12 15.20
C ASP A 393 -29.34 -17.87 15.97
N ALA A 394 -30.08 -16.98 15.31
CA ALA A 394 -30.57 -15.72 15.89
C ALA A 394 -31.51 -15.90 17.11
N ARG A 395 -31.94 -17.13 17.40
CA ARG A 395 -32.79 -17.49 18.55
C ARG A 395 -32.05 -18.23 19.66
N LEU A 396 -30.73 -18.46 19.50
CA LEU A 396 -29.85 -19.18 20.42
C LEU A 396 -30.40 -20.55 20.88
N ARG A 397 -31.02 -21.29 19.96
CA ARG A 397 -31.59 -22.62 20.21
C ARG A 397 -30.47 -23.64 20.47
N PRO A 398 -30.41 -24.31 21.64
CA PRO A 398 -29.27 -25.16 22.04
C PRO A 398 -28.91 -26.31 21.10
N ASP A 399 -29.84 -26.72 20.23
CA ASP A 399 -29.70 -27.76 19.21
C ASP A 399 -29.28 -27.23 17.83
N HIS A 400 -29.27 -25.91 17.61
CA HIS A 400 -28.92 -25.26 16.33
C HIS A 400 -27.67 -24.37 16.41
N ILE A 401 -27.27 -23.93 17.60
CA ILE A 401 -26.08 -23.06 17.81
C ILE A 401 -24.72 -23.75 17.57
N CYS A 402 -24.70 -25.04 17.21
CA CYS A 402 -23.46 -25.78 16.97
C CYS A 402 -23.57 -26.61 15.69
N THR A 403 -22.47 -26.76 14.96
CA THR A 403 -22.39 -27.60 13.76
C THR A 403 -21.23 -28.59 13.83
N VAL A 404 -21.41 -29.74 13.18
CA VAL A 404 -20.33 -30.72 12.89
C VAL A 404 -20.04 -30.79 11.39
N GLU A 405 -20.58 -29.84 10.61
CA GLU A 405 -20.63 -29.85 9.15
C GLU A 405 -20.04 -28.58 8.51
N HIS A 406 -19.05 -27.95 9.16
CA HIS A 406 -18.25 -26.92 8.47
C HIS A 406 -17.20 -27.57 7.56
N THR A 407 -16.95 -26.95 6.40
CA THR A 407 -16.37 -27.60 5.22
C THR A 407 -15.61 -26.61 4.33
N GLY A 408 -14.70 -27.11 3.49
CA GLY A 408 -13.95 -26.29 2.52
C GLY A 408 -12.65 -25.72 3.07
N THR A 409 -11.88 -25.04 2.22
CA THR A 409 -10.66 -24.31 2.63
C THR A 409 -10.94 -23.19 3.62
N SER A 410 -12.19 -22.73 3.68
CA SER A 410 -12.68 -21.73 4.63
C SER A 410 -12.49 -22.07 6.10
N ALA A 411 -12.56 -23.35 6.46
CA ALA A 411 -12.35 -23.84 7.83
C ALA A 411 -10.84 -23.97 8.14
N SER A 412 -10.04 -24.27 7.12
CA SER A 412 -8.60 -24.42 7.27
C SER A 412 -7.90 -23.11 7.64
N ALA A 413 -8.32 -21.95 7.11
CA ALA A 413 -7.71 -20.66 7.42
C ALA A 413 -7.93 -20.19 8.88
N PRO A 414 -9.14 -20.23 9.48
CA PRO A 414 -9.38 -19.99 10.90
C PRO A 414 -8.55 -20.88 11.82
N LEU A 415 -8.47 -22.19 11.54
CA LEU A 415 -7.61 -23.10 12.32
C LEU A 415 -6.14 -22.67 12.29
N ALA A 416 -5.64 -22.24 11.13
CA ALA A 416 -4.29 -21.70 10.99
C ALA A 416 -4.11 -20.34 11.70
N ALA A 417 -5.12 -19.46 11.67
CA ALA A 417 -5.12 -18.18 12.39
C ALA A 417 -5.06 -18.40 13.91
N GLY A 418 -5.81 -19.37 14.43
CA GLY A 418 -5.69 -19.80 15.83
C GLY A 418 -4.29 -20.30 16.19
N ILE A 419 -3.67 -21.14 15.34
CA ILE A 419 -2.29 -21.61 15.58
C ILE A 419 -1.29 -20.44 15.58
N CYS A 420 -1.48 -19.46 14.68
CA CYS A 420 -0.69 -18.23 14.67
C CYS A 420 -0.89 -17.40 15.95
N ALA A 421 -2.09 -17.38 16.54
CA ALA A 421 -2.36 -16.69 17.80
C ALA A 421 -1.61 -17.33 18.98
N LEU A 422 -1.57 -18.66 19.08
CA LEU A 422 -0.76 -19.37 20.09
C LEU A 422 0.73 -18.99 20.01
N ALA A 423 1.25 -18.81 18.80
CA ALA A 423 2.63 -18.41 18.57
C ALA A 423 2.91 -16.93 18.84
N LEU A 424 1.93 -16.05 18.63
CA LEU A 424 2.03 -14.64 19.02
C LEU A 424 1.98 -14.45 20.54
N GLU A 425 1.22 -15.26 21.28
CA GLU A 425 1.30 -15.27 22.76
C GLU A 425 2.68 -15.75 23.22
N ALA A 426 3.24 -16.79 22.57
CA ALA A 426 4.57 -17.30 22.87
C ALA A 426 5.71 -16.33 22.52
N ASN A 427 5.54 -15.48 21.51
CA ASN A 427 6.49 -14.44 21.16
C ASN A 427 5.83 -13.21 20.49
N PRO A 428 5.39 -12.22 21.28
CA PRO A 428 4.74 -11.01 20.75
C PRO A 428 5.66 -10.13 19.88
N SER A 429 6.95 -10.43 19.73
CA SER A 429 7.88 -9.68 18.85
C SER A 429 7.94 -10.23 17.42
N LEU A 430 7.23 -11.33 17.10
CA LEU A 430 7.18 -11.89 15.75
C LEU A 430 6.56 -10.90 14.75
N THR A 431 7.27 -10.67 13.64
CA THR A 431 6.77 -9.97 12.45
C THR A 431 5.92 -10.90 11.57
N TRP A 432 5.21 -10.32 10.60
CA TRP A 432 4.48 -11.09 9.59
C TRP A 432 5.37 -12.10 8.83
N ARG A 433 6.61 -11.72 8.52
CA ARG A 433 7.62 -12.61 7.91
C ARG A 433 8.11 -13.68 8.86
N ASP A 434 8.35 -13.35 10.14
CA ASP A 434 8.74 -14.35 11.13
C ASP A 434 7.69 -15.47 11.23
N MET A 435 6.39 -15.13 11.21
CA MET A 435 5.32 -16.14 11.24
C MET A 435 5.36 -17.06 10.00
N GLN A 436 5.58 -16.51 8.80
CA GLN A 436 5.73 -17.33 7.59
C GLN A 436 6.97 -18.24 7.68
N TYR A 437 8.11 -17.75 8.19
CA TYR A 437 9.30 -18.56 8.46
C TYR A 437 9.03 -19.69 9.46
N LEU A 438 8.32 -19.42 10.57
CA LEU A 438 7.96 -20.44 11.55
C LEU A 438 7.11 -21.54 10.90
N VAL A 439 6.05 -21.18 10.16
CA VAL A 439 5.21 -22.14 9.42
C VAL A 439 6.03 -23.02 8.46
N VAL A 440 6.89 -22.42 7.63
CA VAL A 440 7.77 -23.16 6.69
C VAL A 440 8.77 -24.08 7.41
N LEU A 441 9.14 -23.78 8.66
CA LEU A 441 10.10 -24.55 9.44
C LEU A 441 9.47 -25.62 10.34
N THR A 442 8.17 -25.54 10.65
CA THR A 442 7.50 -26.48 11.57
C THR A 442 6.29 -27.20 11.00
N SER A 443 5.84 -26.89 9.78
CA SER A 443 4.87 -27.74 9.07
C SER A 443 5.46 -29.13 8.79
N ARG A 444 4.60 -30.15 8.93
CA ARG A 444 4.94 -31.57 8.83
C ARG A 444 4.38 -32.17 7.54
N PRO A 445 5.22 -32.69 6.62
CA PRO A 445 4.73 -33.43 5.46
C PRO A 445 4.14 -34.80 5.85
N GLU A 446 4.65 -35.44 6.91
CA GLU A 446 4.44 -36.87 7.22
C GLU A 446 2.97 -37.32 7.28
N PRO A 447 2.02 -36.58 7.88
CA PRO A 447 0.60 -36.98 7.92
C PRO A 447 -0.06 -37.04 6.53
N LEU A 448 0.59 -36.46 5.51
CA LEU A 448 0.07 -36.19 4.16
C LEU A 448 0.93 -36.82 3.04
N GLU A 449 1.99 -37.58 3.36
CA GLU A 449 2.93 -38.13 2.35
C GLU A 449 2.35 -39.25 1.47
N LYS A 450 1.24 -39.85 1.90
CA LYS A 450 0.46 -40.84 1.13
C LYS A 450 -0.28 -40.24 -0.08
N GLU A 451 -0.47 -38.92 -0.12
CA GLU A 451 -0.99 -38.20 -1.27
C GLU A 451 0.15 -37.85 -2.23
N PRO A 452 0.10 -38.26 -3.52
CA PRO A 452 1.19 -38.00 -4.46
C PRO A 452 1.26 -36.51 -4.87
N GLY A 453 2.47 -36.01 -5.11
CA GLY A 453 2.73 -34.62 -5.54
C GLY A 453 3.86 -33.92 -4.78
N TRP A 454 4.37 -34.54 -3.72
CA TRP A 454 5.53 -34.04 -2.96
C TRP A 454 6.80 -33.96 -3.81
N ILE A 455 7.41 -32.78 -3.83
CA ILE A 455 8.77 -32.55 -4.35
C ILE A 455 9.71 -32.20 -3.19
N THR A 456 11.01 -32.41 -3.37
CA THR A 456 12.04 -31.99 -2.40
C THR A 456 12.81 -30.81 -2.99
N ASN A 457 12.86 -29.70 -2.25
CA ASN A 457 13.47 -28.47 -2.74
C ASN A 457 15.01 -28.46 -2.57
N GLY A 458 15.68 -27.39 -3.02
CA GLY A 458 17.14 -27.27 -3.05
C GLY A 458 17.77 -27.43 -1.66
N VAL A 459 17.09 -26.91 -0.63
CA VAL A 459 17.46 -27.00 0.80
C VAL A 459 16.80 -28.17 1.53
N LYS A 460 16.35 -29.18 0.78
CA LYS A 460 15.90 -30.51 1.25
C LYS A 460 14.63 -30.52 2.12
N ARG A 461 13.80 -29.48 2.03
CA ARG A 461 12.43 -29.51 2.56
C ARG A 461 11.51 -30.19 1.55
N LYS A 462 10.54 -30.98 2.03
CA LYS A 462 9.41 -31.45 1.22
C LYS A 462 8.41 -30.32 1.06
N VAL A 463 7.88 -30.14 -0.16
CA VAL A 463 6.86 -29.14 -0.48
C VAL A 463 5.92 -29.70 -1.56
N SER A 464 4.65 -29.28 -1.57
CA SER A 464 3.61 -29.80 -2.45
C SER A 464 2.69 -28.68 -2.93
N HIS A 465 2.34 -28.65 -4.21
CA HIS A 465 1.34 -27.72 -4.77
C HIS A 465 -0.07 -27.91 -4.17
N LYS A 466 -0.30 -29.00 -3.45
CA LYS A 466 -1.53 -29.27 -2.68
C LYS A 466 -1.47 -28.71 -1.27
N PHE A 467 -0.32 -28.81 -0.60
CA PHE A 467 -0.24 -28.66 0.86
C PHE A 467 0.81 -27.65 1.37
N GLY A 468 1.50 -26.95 0.46
CA GLY A 468 2.68 -26.16 0.81
C GLY A 468 3.74 -27.04 1.47
N TYR A 469 4.28 -26.59 2.61
CA TYR A 469 5.23 -27.35 3.43
C TYR A 469 4.58 -28.42 4.33
N GLY A 470 3.26 -28.58 4.29
CA GLY A 470 2.52 -29.63 4.99
C GLY A 470 1.67 -29.16 6.16
N LEU A 471 1.23 -30.12 6.97
CA LEU A 471 0.29 -29.90 8.08
C LEU A 471 0.95 -29.05 9.18
N MET A 472 0.31 -27.96 9.59
CA MET A 472 0.80 -27.13 10.69
C MET A 472 0.83 -27.92 12.01
N ASP A 473 1.97 -27.86 12.71
CA ASP A 473 2.17 -28.42 14.05
C ASP A 473 2.28 -27.28 15.06
N ALA A 474 1.23 -27.06 15.85
CA ALA A 474 1.16 -25.94 16.78
C ALA A 474 2.19 -26.03 17.92
N GLY A 475 2.39 -27.22 18.48
CA GLY A 475 3.37 -27.47 19.53
C GLY A 475 4.81 -27.19 19.09
N ALA A 476 5.17 -27.56 17.85
CA ALA A 476 6.47 -27.26 17.27
C ALA A 476 6.62 -25.77 16.94
N LEU A 477 5.59 -25.15 16.33
CA LEU A 477 5.59 -23.74 15.94
C LEU A 477 5.77 -22.83 17.16
N VAL A 478 5.02 -23.06 18.23
CA VAL A 478 5.18 -22.40 19.54
C VAL A 478 6.57 -22.65 20.14
N SER A 479 7.06 -23.89 20.11
CA SER A 479 8.38 -24.26 20.67
C SER A 479 9.59 -23.69 19.90
N LEU A 480 9.37 -23.22 18.67
CA LEU A 480 10.33 -22.47 17.87
C LEU A 480 10.15 -20.95 18.10
N ALA A 481 8.91 -20.46 18.19
CA ALA A 481 8.57 -19.07 18.48
C ALA A 481 9.24 -18.55 19.77
N GLU A 482 9.18 -19.31 20.88
CA GLU A 482 9.85 -19.02 22.16
C GLU A 482 11.33 -18.61 22.00
N LYS A 483 12.01 -19.25 21.03
CA LYS A 483 13.46 -19.16 20.80
C LYS A 483 13.79 -18.29 19.59
N TRP A 484 12.79 -17.77 18.88
CA TRP A 484 13.00 -17.09 17.60
C TRP A 484 13.63 -15.71 17.78
N THR A 485 14.55 -15.38 16.89
CA THR A 485 15.09 -14.02 16.73
C THR A 485 14.63 -13.49 15.39
N THR A 486 14.02 -12.30 15.37
CA THR A 486 13.46 -11.68 14.18
C THR A 486 14.43 -11.67 13.00
N VAL A 487 13.93 -12.06 11.83
CA VAL A 487 14.71 -12.12 10.59
C VAL A 487 15.24 -10.74 10.16
N PRO A 488 16.32 -10.67 9.34
CA PRO A 488 16.77 -9.42 8.74
C PRO A 488 15.65 -8.69 7.97
N ALA A 489 15.84 -7.39 7.72
CA ALA A 489 14.98 -6.62 6.81
C ALA A 489 14.85 -7.33 5.45
N GLN A 490 13.67 -7.24 4.81
CA GLN A 490 13.43 -7.89 3.52
C GLN A 490 14.12 -7.10 2.41
N HIS A 491 14.93 -7.79 1.62
CA HIS A 491 15.52 -7.26 0.39
C HIS A 491 14.67 -7.69 -0.81
N ILE A 492 14.59 -6.84 -1.84
CA ILE A 492 13.79 -7.09 -3.05
C ILE A 492 14.69 -6.98 -4.28
N CYS A 493 15.26 -8.10 -4.72
CA CYS A 493 16.04 -8.16 -5.95
C CYS A 493 15.11 -8.35 -7.15
N LYS A 494 15.17 -7.44 -8.13
CA LYS A 494 14.45 -7.56 -9.41
C LYS A 494 15.44 -7.95 -10.51
N SER A 495 15.14 -8.99 -11.26
CA SER A 495 15.91 -9.30 -12.47
C SER A 495 15.72 -8.21 -13.53
N ARG A 496 16.59 -8.20 -14.55
CA ARG A 496 16.24 -7.56 -15.84
C ARG A 496 14.88 -8.08 -16.33
N GLU A 497 14.08 -7.20 -16.94
CA GLU A 497 12.84 -7.61 -17.62
C GLU A 497 13.20 -8.01 -19.06
N ILE A 498 12.74 -9.18 -19.51
CA ILE A 498 12.99 -9.70 -20.87
C ILE A 498 11.77 -9.36 -21.73
N LEU A 499 11.95 -8.42 -22.66
CA LEU A 499 10.95 -7.87 -23.59
C LEU A 499 10.96 -8.56 -24.98
N GLU A 500 11.46 -9.80 -25.04
CA GLU A 500 11.59 -10.56 -26.29
C GLU A 500 10.28 -11.31 -26.59
N GLU A 501 9.56 -10.93 -27.66
CA GLU A 501 8.38 -11.68 -28.11
C GLU A 501 8.79 -13.08 -28.59
N ARG A 502 8.37 -14.12 -27.86
CA ARG A 502 8.64 -15.53 -28.18
C ARG A 502 7.35 -16.27 -28.50
N GLN A 503 7.29 -16.91 -29.66
CA GLN A 503 6.14 -17.68 -30.13
C GLN A 503 5.90 -18.93 -29.25
N ILE A 504 4.62 -19.22 -28.97
CA ILE A 504 4.15 -20.43 -28.30
C ILE A 504 3.29 -21.18 -29.32
N GLU A 505 3.80 -22.29 -29.86
CA GLU A 505 3.12 -22.99 -30.97
C GLU A 505 1.78 -23.61 -30.56
N SER A 506 0.87 -23.70 -31.53
CA SER A 506 -0.46 -24.29 -31.37
C SER A 506 -0.46 -25.82 -31.21
N ASN A 507 0.68 -26.47 -31.43
CA ASN A 507 0.85 -27.92 -31.30
C ASN A 507 0.70 -28.36 -29.83
N TYR A 508 -0.10 -29.39 -29.59
CA TYR A 508 -0.26 -29.99 -28.27
C TYR A 508 1.07 -30.55 -27.75
N GLY A 509 1.38 -30.31 -26.48
CA GLY A 509 2.65 -30.68 -25.84
C GLY A 509 3.84 -29.81 -26.22
N TYR A 510 3.68 -28.80 -27.10
CA TYR A 510 4.75 -27.85 -27.39
C TYR A 510 5.19 -27.11 -26.12
N THR A 511 6.50 -27.01 -25.93
CA THR A 511 7.12 -26.35 -24.77
C THR A 511 8.02 -25.21 -25.25
N LEU A 512 7.61 -23.97 -25.01
CA LEU A 512 8.51 -22.83 -25.06
C LEU A 512 9.41 -22.86 -23.82
N SER A 513 10.72 -22.77 -24.01
CA SER A 513 11.71 -22.65 -22.94
C SER A 513 12.42 -21.30 -23.03
N ALA A 514 12.44 -20.56 -21.93
CA ALA A 514 13.19 -19.33 -21.74
C ALA A 514 14.05 -19.47 -20.47
N HIS A 515 15.22 -18.83 -20.45
CA HIS A 515 16.10 -18.86 -19.29
C HIS A 515 16.70 -17.48 -19.04
N MET A 516 17.08 -17.25 -17.78
CA MET A 516 17.88 -16.10 -17.41
C MET A 516 18.87 -16.48 -16.32
N ASP A 517 20.11 -16.05 -16.49
CA ASP A 517 21.13 -16.12 -15.46
C ASP A 517 21.03 -14.84 -14.61
N VAL A 518 20.97 -14.99 -13.28
CA VAL A 518 20.89 -13.90 -12.32
C VAL A 518 21.96 -14.06 -11.24
N ASP A 519 22.32 -12.97 -10.58
CA ASP A 519 23.34 -12.91 -9.53
C ASP A 519 22.76 -12.75 -8.11
N GLY A 520 21.43 -12.59 -7.99
CA GLY A 520 20.77 -12.26 -6.73
C GLY A 520 20.94 -10.79 -6.31
N CYS A 521 21.27 -9.89 -7.23
CA CYS A 521 21.61 -8.49 -6.97
C CYS A 521 22.83 -8.35 -6.05
N ARG A 522 23.84 -9.21 -6.26
CA ARG A 522 25.05 -9.33 -5.43
C ARG A 522 25.88 -8.04 -5.39
N ASN A 523 26.44 -7.73 -4.23
CA ASN A 523 27.15 -6.48 -3.93
C ASN A 523 26.26 -5.22 -4.03
N THR A 524 24.95 -5.35 -3.86
CA THR A 524 24.02 -4.20 -3.78
C THR A 524 23.22 -4.21 -2.48
N LEU A 525 22.61 -3.07 -2.13
CA LEU A 525 21.70 -2.96 -0.98
C LEU A 525 20.49 -3.92 -1.06
N ASN A 526 20.16 -4.44 -2.24
CA ASN A 526 19.06 -5.37 -2.47
C ASN A 526 19.54 -6.83 -2.68
N GLU A 527 20.75 -7.20 -2.23
CA GLU A 527 21.25 -8.58 -2.38
C GLU A 527 20.33 -9.60 -1.68
N VAL A 528 19.88 -10.60 -2.42
CA VAL A 528 19.07 -11.73 -1.90
C VAL A 528 19.86 -13.02 -2.09
N HIS A 529 20.40 -13.54 -0.99
CA HIS A 529 21.14 -14.81 -0.96
C HIS A 529 20.29 -15.97 -0.41
N PHE A 530 19.36 -15.68 0.51
CA PHE A 530 18.40 -16.63 1.05
C PHE A 530 16.98 -16.20 0.66
N LEU A 531 16.32 -17.01 -0.17
CA LEU A 531 14.98 -16.74 -0.70
C LEU A 531 13.86 -16.91 0.34
N GLU A 532 12.82 -16.08 0.19
CA GLU A 532 11.50 -16.23 0.82
C GLU A 532 10.48 -16.50 -0.30
N HIS A 533 10.04 -15.44 -0.99
CA HIS A 533 9.09 -15.48 -2.09
C HIS A 533 9.81 -15.29 -3.44
N VAL A 534 9.33 -15.98 -4.48
CA VAL A 534 9.72 -15.69 -5.87
C VAL A 534 8.47 -15.41 -6.70
N GLN A 535 8.38 -14.23 -7.28
CA GLN A 535 7.33 -13.90 -8.25
C GLN A 535 7.89 -13.93 -9.67
N CYS A 536 7.25 -14.70 -10.55
CA CYS A 536 7.47 -14.67 -11.98
C CYS A 536 6.38 -13.82 -12.63
N LYS A 537 6.73 -12.59 -12.96
CA LYS A 537 5.83 -11.62 -13.58
C LYS A 537 5.82 -11.85 -15.08
N ILE A 538 4.66 -12.23 -15.65
CA ILE A 538 4.53 -12.68 -17.04
C ILE A 538 3.48 -11.86 -17.77
N SER A 539 3.79 -11.46 -19.02
CA SER A 539 2.80 -10.96 -19.98
C SER A 539 2.82 -11.81 -21.24
N LEU A 540 1.69 -12.44 -21.56
CA LEU A 540 1.55 -13.33 -22.72
C LEU A 540 0.13 -13.30 -23.28
N ARG A 541 0.01 -13.75 -24.54
CA ARG A 541 -1.27 -14.09 -25.18
C ARG A 541 -1.25 -15.54 -25.65
N PHE A 542 -2.29 -16.32 -25.34
CA PHE A 542 -2.53 -17.67 -25.82
C PHE A 542 -4.02 -17.98 -25.75
N PHE A 543 -4.63 -18.58 -26.79
CA PHE A 543 -6.08 -18.86 -26.79
C PHE A 543 -6.39 -20.32 -27.17
N PRO A 544 -7.15 -21.06 -26.35
CA PRO A 544 -7.69 -20.68 -25.04
C PRO A 544 -6.59 -20.63 -23.96
N ARG A 545 -6.62 -19.61 -23.08
CA ARG A 545 -5.60 -19.41 -22.04
C ARG A 545 -5.44 -20.61 -21.11
N GLY A 546 -6.54 -21.32 -20.82
CA GLY A 546 -6.57 -22.52 -19.99
C GLY A 546 -5.82 -23.75 -20.52
N ASN A 547 -5.33 -23.72 -21.76
CA ASN A 547 -4.42 -24.75 -22.25
C ASN A 547 -3.00 -24.63 -21.68
N LEU A 548 -2.63 -23.48 -21.12
CA LEU A 548 -1.27 -23.25 -20.64
C LEU A 548 -0.99 -23.96 -19.32
N ARG A 549 0.17 -24.60 -19.27
CA ARG A 549 0.86 -24.97 -18.04
C ARG A 549 2.19 -24.22 -17.97
N ILE A 550 2.47 -23.57 -16.85
CA ILE A 550 3.67 -22.75 -16.67
C ILE A 550 4.49 -23.34 -15.52
N LEU A 551 5.80 -23.51 -15.73
CA LEU A 551 6.74 -24.03 -14.74
C LEU A 551 7.95 -23.11 -14.63
N LEU A 552 8.48 -22.98 -13.41
CA LEU A 552 9.73 -22.27 -13.13
C LEU A 552 10.69 -23.19 -12.38
N THR A 553 11.92 -23.31 -12.89
CA THR A 553 13.01 -24.08 -12.27
C THR A 553 14.09 -23.17 -11.71
N SER A 554 14.50 -23.41 -10.46
CA SER A 554 15.55 -22.68 -9.75
C SER A 554 16.97 -23.19 -10.08
N PRO A 555 18.02 -22.39 -9.80
CA PRO A 555 19.41 -22.80 -9.95
C PRO A 555 19.79 -24.05 -9.13
N MET A 556 19.05 -24.33 -8.05
CA MET A 556 19.25 -25.52 -7.19
C MET A 556 18.48 -26.76 -7.67
N GLY A 557 17.78 -26.68 -8.81
CA GLY A 557 17.10 -27.80 -9.47
C GLY A 557 15.65 -28.03 -9.02
N THR A 558 15.08 -27.15 -8.19
CA THR A 558 13.66 -27.22 -7.80
C THR A 558 12.81 -26.73 -8.96
N THR A 559 11.81 -27.51 -9.38
CA THR A 559 10.81 -27.07 -10.38
C THR A 559 9.45 -26.88 -9.71
N SER A 560 8.86 -25.70 -9.85
CA SER A 560 7.52 -25.39 -9.34
C SER A 560 6.58 -25.03 -10.49
N THR A 561 5.43 -25.71 -10.55
CA THR A 561 4.32 -25.35 -11.45
C THR A 561 3.70 -24.03 -10.97
N LEU A 562 3.81 -22.99 -11.79
CA LEU A 562 3.23 -21.67 -11.55
C LEU A 562 1.78 -21.57 -12.05
N LEU A 563 1.40 -22.38 -13.05
CA LEU A 563 0.03 -22.48 -13.54
C LEU A 563 -0.20 -23.92 -14.01
N PHE A 564 -1.27 -24.54 -13.52
CA PHE A 564 -1.79 -25.79 -14.05
C PHE A 564 -2.79 -25.52 -15.19
N GLU A 565 -2.92 -26.47 -16.11
CA GLU A 565 -3.96 -26.44 -17.14
C GLU A 565 -5.36 -26.26 -16.52
N ARG A 566 -6.12 -25.27 -17.00
CA ARG A 566 -7.47 -24.94 -16.53
C ARG A 566 -8.52 -25.15 -17.64
N PRO A 567 -9.05 -26.37 -17.83
CA PRO A 567 -10.01 -26.72 -18.89
C PRO A 567 -11.25 -25.83 -19.09
N ARG A 568 -11.58 -24.92 -18.17
CA ARG A 568 -12.71 -23.97 -18.27
C ARG A 568 -12.32 -22.58 -18.75
N ASP A 569 -11.05 -22.21 -18.71
CA ASP A 569 -10.53 -20.88 -19.07
C ASP A 569 -10.42 -20.70 -20.60
N VAL A 570 -11.57 -20.50 -21.24
CA VAL A 570 -11.73 -20.43 -22.71
C VAL A 570 -12.32 -19.13 -23.22
N VAL A 571 -12.51 -18.14 -22.34
CA VAL A 571 -13.09 -16.83 -22.70
C VAL A 571 -11.99 -15.81 -22.98
N ASN A 572 -10.88 -15.88 -22.24
CA ASN A 572 -9.78 -14.92 -22.29
C ASN A 572 -8.54 -15.51 -22.99
N SER A 573 -7.67 -14.61 -23.46
CA SER A 573 -6.39 -14.97 -24.10
C SER A 573 -5.15 -14.54 -23.32
N ASN A 574 -5.26 -13.62 -22.35
CA ASN A 574 -4.09 -12.92 -21.82
C ASN A 574 -3.78 -13.25 -20.35
N PHE A 575 -2.50 -13.21 -20.02
CA PHE A 575 -2.03 -12.69 -18.75
C PHE A 575 -1.28 -11.39 -19.06
N ASP A 576 -1.59 -10.30 -18.36
CA ASP A 576 -0.97 -8.99 -18.59
C ASP A 576 -0.31 -8.55 -17.27
N ASP A 577 1.03 -8.47 -17.25
CA ASP A 577 1.88 -8.17 -16.08
C ASP A 577 1.60 -9.03 -14.81
N TRP A 578 1.06 -10.25 -14.95
CA TRP A 578 0.59 -11.09 -13.83
C TRP A 578 1.74 -11.71 -13.02
N PRO A 579 1.83 -11.50 -11.69
CA PRO A 579 2.96 -11.92 -10.85
C PRO A 579 2.74 -13.30 -10.20
N PHE A 580 2.93 -14.40 -10.95
CA PHE A 580 2.79 -15.76 -10.42
C PHE A 580 3.76 -16.02 -9.26
N LEU A 581 3.24 -16.31 -8.06
CA LEU A 581 4.02 -16.53 -6.84
C LEU A 581 4.41 -18.00 -6.65
N SER A 582 5.66 -18.25 -6.24
CA SER A 582 6.09 -19.52 -5.66
C SER A 582 6.81 -19.32 -4.34
N VAL A 583 6.40 -20.07 -3.32
CA VAL A 583 7.10 -20.21 -2.04
C VAL A 583 7.94 -21.48 -1.96
N HIS A 584 7.95 -22.32 -3.00
CA HIS A 584 8.63 -23.63 -2.98
C HIS A 584 10.15 -23.53 -2.84
N PHE A 585 10.72 -22.37 -3.18
CA PHE A 585 12.15 -22.07 -3.16
C PHE A 585 12.63 -21.55 -1.80
N TRP A 586 11.82 -21.59 -0.73
CA TRP A 586 12.15 -20.94 0.54
C TRP A 586 13.45 -21.48 1.16
N GLY A 587 14.40 -20.56 1.37
CA GLY A 587 15.76 -20.81 1.84
C GLY A 587 16.78 -21.20 0.77
N GLU A 588 16.37 -21.37 -0.50
CA GLU A 588 17.30 -21.56 -1.63
C GLU A 588 18.06 -20.28 -1.96
N LYS A 589 19.11 -20.43 -2.79
CA LYS A 589 19.84 -19.30 -3.37
C LYS A 589 19.14 -18.73 -4.58
N ALA A 590 19.20 -17.40 -4.72
CA ALA A 590 18.70 -16.72 -5.91
C ALA A 590 19.67 -16.82 -7.11
N ASP A 591 20.99 -16.94 -6.88
CA ASP A 591 22.00 -16.82 -7.93
C ASP A 591 22.17 -18.08 -8.80
N GLY A 592 22.36 -17.86 -10.10
CA GLY A 592 22.51 -18.88 -11.14
C GLY A 592 21.39 -18.84 -12.19
N ARG A 593 21.16 -19.98 -12.86
CA ARG A 593 20.22 -20.09 -13.98
C ARG A 593 18.80 -20.41 -13.53
N TRP A 594 17.87 -19.50 -13.82
CA TRP A 594 16.43 -19.75 -13.76
C TRP A 594 15.89 -20.14 -15.13
N THR A 595 14.98 -21.10 -15.17
CA THR A 595 14.35 -21.57 -16.43
C THR A 595 12.82 -21.49 -16.33
N LEU A 596 12.21 -20.70 -17.22
CA LEU A 596 10.76 -20.60 -17.41
C LEU A 596 10.34 -21.53 -18.56
N GLN A 597 9.40 -22.42 -18.30
CA GLN A 597 8.79 -23.29 -19.32
C GLN A 597 7.30 -22.98 -19.44
N ILE A 598 6.83 -22.79 -20.68
CA ILE A 598 5.42 -22.56 -21.01
C ILE A 598 4.98 -23.66 -21.98
N VAL A 599 4.06 -24.51 -21.53
CA VAL A 599 3.62 -25.71 -22.24
C VAL A 599 2.16 -25.55 -22.69
N ASN A 600 1.88 -25.88 -23.95
CA ASN A 600 0.51 -26.06 -24.45
C ASN A 600 0.01 -27.46 -24.02
N ALA A 601 -0.41 -27.58 -22.76
CA ALA A 601 -0.75 -28.84 -22.09
C ALA A 601 -2.24 -29.22 -22.15
N GLY A 602 -3.12 -28.33 -22.62
CA GLY A 602 -4.56 -28.59 -22.72
C GLY A 602 -4.99 -29.19 -24.06
N ASN A 603 -5.95 -30.13 -24.02
CA ASN A 603 -6.46 -30.83 -25.20
C ASN A 603 -7.41 -30.01 -26.09
N ARG A 604 -7.68 -28.72 -25.79
CA ARG A 604 -8.56 -27.89 -26.64
C ARG A 604 -7.80 -27.39 -27.86
N HIS A 605 -8.50 -27.26 -28.99
CA HIS A 605 -7.90 -26.78 -30.23
C HIS A 605 -7.44 -25.32 -30.11
N VAL A 606 -6.25 -25.04 -30.64
CA VAL A 606 -5.58 -23.74 -30.60
C VAL A 606 -5.53 -23.17 -32.02
N ASN A 607 -6.32 -22.13 -32.27
CA ASN A 607 -6.54 -21.62 -33.64
C ASN A 607 -5.38 -20.76 -34.17
N GLN A 608 -4.52 -20.24 -33.29
CA GLN A 608 -3.39 -19.36 -33.61
C GLN A 608 -2.27 -19.57 -32.58
N ALA A 609 -1.01 -19.45 -32.99
CA ALA A 609 0.11 -19.45 -32.07
C ALA A 609 0.02 -18.27 -31.07
N GLY A 610 0.40 -18.53 -29.82
CA GLY A 610 0.51 -17.51 -28.78
C GLY A 610 1.86 -16.79 -28.83
N ILE A 611 2.00 -15.78 -27.97
CA ILE A 611 3.25 -15.04 -27.79
C ILE A 611 3.45 -14.78 -26.29
N LEU A 612 4.59 -15.23 -25.75
CA LEU A 612 5.17 -14.66 -24.53
C LEU A 612 5.79 -13.32 -24.91
N LYS A 613 5.26 -12.21 -24.39
CA LYS A 613 5.75 -10.87 -24.71
C LYS A 613 6.84 -10.39 -23.77
N LYS A 614 6.67 -10.71 -22.48
CA LYS A 614 7.46 -10.12 -21.41
C LYS A 614 7.54 -11.05 -20.21
N TRP A 615 8.70 -11.15 -19.58
CA TRP A 615 8.80 -11.73 -18.24
C TRP A 615 9.92 -11.13 -17.38
N GLN A 616 9.73 -11.16 -16.06
CA GLN A 616 10.67 -10.72 -15.03
C GLN A 616 10.57 -11.63 -13.81
N LEU A 617 11.70 -11.91 -13.14
CA LEU A 617 11.73 -12.52 -11.81
C LEU A 617 11.93 -11.46 -10.74
N ILE A 618 11.16 -11.56 -9.66
CA ILE A 618 11.30 -10.73 -8.46
C ILE A 618 11.55 -11.68 -7.28
N PHE A 619 12.72 -11.52 -6.66
CA PHE A 619 13.18 -12.32 -5.53
C PHE A 619 13.03 -11.50 -4.25
N TYR A 620 12.32 -12.07 -3.28
CA TYR A 620 12.20 -11.53 -1.93
C TYR A 620 13.03 -12.40 -1.00
N GLY A 621 13.73 -11.81 -0.04
CA GLY A 621 14.55 -12.58 0.89
C GLY A 621 15.55 -11.73 1.66
N THR A 622 16.70 -12.32 1.98
CA THR A 622 17.73 -11.71 2.83
C THR A 622 19.15 -11.98 2.32
N ALA A 623 20.08 -11.04 2.56
CA ALA A 623 21.51 -11.20 2.21
C ALA A 623 22.27 -12.11 3.19
N VAL A 624 21.88 -12.09 4.47
CA VAL A 624 22.49 -12.88 5.55
C VAL A 624 21.53 -13.95 6.05
N ASN A 625 22.05 -15.04 6.65
CA ASN A 625 21.23 -16.16 7.10
C ASN A 625 20.10 -15.68 8.04
N PRO A 626 18.82 -15.87 7.66
CA PRO A 626 17.69 -15.35 8.43
C PRO A 626 17.47 -16.10 9.74
N ILE A 627 17.81 -17.40 9.81
CA ILE A 627 17.48 -18.25 10.96
C ILE A 627 18.48 -17.99 12.09
N ARG A 628 18.02 -17.30 13.14
CA ARG A 628 18.78 -17.07 14.38
C ARG A 628 17.93 -17.43 15.59
N LEU A 629 18.49 -18.26 16.48
CA LEU A 629 17.84 -18.70 17.70
C LEU A 629 18.50 -18.06 18.93
N ARG A 630 17.68 -17.67 19.90
CA ARG A 630 18.13 -17.21 21.22
C ARG A 630 18.83 -18.37 21.92
N PRO A 631 20.00 -18.15 22.58
CA PRO A 631 20.65 -19.20 23.34
C PRO A 631 19.72 -19.68 24.48
N PRO A 632 19.74 -20.99 24.83
CA PRO A 632 18.88 -21.50 25.91
C PRO A 632 19.25 -20.84 27.24
N GLY A 633 18.33 -20.06 27.79
CA GLY A 633 18.53 -19.35 29.04
C GLY A 633 18.72 -20.30 30.22
N ASN A 634 19.65 -19.96 31.11
CA ASN A 634 19.89 -20.71 32.35
C ASN A 634 18.63 -20.59 33.25
N PRO A 635 18.00 -21.70 33.70
CA PRO A 635 16.66 -21.67 34.26
C PRO A 635 16.64 -21.17 35.73
N SER A 636 16.73 -19.85 35.92
CA SER A 636 16.81 -19.23 37.25
C SER A 636 16.18 -17.84 37.36
N SER A 637 14.92 -17.69 36.94
CA SER A 637 14.04 -16.60 37.39
C SER A 637 12.57 -17.02 37.37
N THR A 638 11.91 -17.01 38.54
CA THR A 638 10.46 -17.27 38.67
C THR A 638 9.64 -16.03 38.28
N PRO A 639 8.37 -16.20 37.85
CA PRO A 639 7.53 -15.07 37.45
C PRO A 639 7.10 -14.24 38.67
N TRP A 640 7.44 -12.96 38.68
CA TRP A 640 7.01 -12.01 39.70
C TRP A 640 5.98 -11.01 39.16
N LYS A 641 5.07 -10.60 40.05
CA LYS A 641 3.89 -9.78 39.74
C LYS A 641 4.23 -8.28 39.73
N SER A 642 3.28 -7.48 39.28
CA SER A 642 3.31 -6.02 39.36
C SER A 642 3.51 -5.50 40.79
N HIS A 643 4.34 -4.47 40.98
CA HIS A 643 3.88 -3.08 41.20
C HIS A 643 5.03 -2.14 41.65
N LEU A 644 4.79 -0.84 41.40
CA LEU A 644 5.32 0.34 42.08
C LEU A 644 6.78 0.79 41.86
N ASN A 645 6.89 2.11 41.81
CA ASN A 645 8.07 2.93 41.49
C ASN A 645 9.14 2.90 42.59
N SER A 646 10.39 3.18 42.20
CA SER A 646 11.09 4.33 42.80
C SER A 646 12.19 4.86 41.86
N PHE A 647 12.41 6.17 41.86
CA PHE A 647 13.54 6.84 41.21
C PHE A 647 14.59 7.20 42.27
N THR A 648 15.87 6.93 42.00
CA THR A 648 16.97 7.60 42.70
C THR A 648 18.20 7.74 41.79
N PHE A 649 18.66 8.98 41.58
CA PHE A 649 20.04 9.27 41.13
C PHE A 649 21.00 9.10 42.32
N PRO A 650 22.31 8.94 42.07
CA PRO A 650 23.18 10.10 42.27
C PRO A 650 24.28 10.28 41.19
N SER A 651 25.01 11.37 41.31
CA SER A 651 26.04 11.88 40.38
C SER A 651 27.48 11.72 40.89
N GLN A 652 28.42 11.57 39.95
CA GLN A 652 29.81 12.09 39.92
C GLN A 652 30.81 11.87 41.10
N GLU A 653 32.08 12.09 40.75
CA GLU A 653 33.29 12.27 41.60
C GLU A 653 34.03 11.05 42.22
N ALA A 654 35.13 10.69 41.54
CA ALA A 654 36.52 10.88 41.98
C ALA A 654 37.25 9.85 42.91
N GLU A 655 38.52 9.57 42.53
CA GLU A 655 39.67 9.06 43.34
C GLU A 655 39.61 7.64 43.96
N LEU A 656 40.71 6.93 44.33
CA LEU A 656 42.13 6.82 43.88
C LEU A 656 42.76 5.55 44.55
N VAL A 657 43.51 4.71 43.80
CA VAL A 657 44.73 3.93 44.26
C VAL A 657 44.53 2.88 45.41
N THR A 658 45.29 1.80 45.69
CA THR A 658 46.58 1.13 45.30
C THR A 658 46.32 -0.41 45.21
N GLU A 659 47.00 -1.24 44.40
CA GLU A 659 48.21 -2.07 44.70
C GLU A 659 48.14 -2.95 45.98
N GLU A 660 48.68 -4.19 46.08
CA GLU A 660 49.61 -5.02 45.26
C GLU A 660 49.29 -6.55 45.49
N SER A 661 49.98 -7.65 45.10
CA SER A 661 51.29 -8.02 44.48
C SER A 661 51.12 -9.31 43.60
N GLN A 662 51.89 -9.60 42.54
CA GLN A 662 53.14 -10.40 42.40
C GLN A 662 53.14 -11.88 42.94
N VAL A 663 53.75 -12.90 42.30
CA VAL A 663 54.56 -12.99 41.05
C VAL A 663 54.47 -14.38 40.36
N THR A 664 55.01 -14.50 39.13
CA THR A 664 54.93 -15.64 38.16
C THR A 664 56.32 -16.34 37.97
N PRO A 665 56.78 -17.00 36.85
CA PRO A 665 56.18 -17.42 35.55
C PRO A 665 56.62 -18.82 35.00
N ASN A 666 56.35 -19.03 33.69
CA ASN A 666 56.82 -20.07 32.73
C ASN A 666 56.00 -21.39 32.65
N ASP A 667 55.64 -21.90 31.46
CA ASP A 667 55.67 -21.29 30.11
C ASP A 667 54.79 -22.07 29.11
N TYR A 668 54.16 -21.37 28.14
CA TYR A 668 54.16 -21.71 26.69
C TYR A 668 53.27 -20.73 25.87
N PHE A 669 53.72 -20.40 24.65
CA PHE A 669 53.02 -19.60 23.61
C PHE A 669 52.72 -18.11 23.88
N ASN A 670 53.81 -17.36 23.99
CA ASN A 670 53.95 -15.99 23.46
C ASN A 670 54.62 -16.06 22.05
N ALA A 671 54.69 -15.01 21.21
CA ALA A 671 53.92 -13.77 21.04
C ALA A 671 54.42 -13.04 19.78
N GLU A 672 53.64 -12.08 19.25
CA GLU A 672 54.10 -10.76 18.80
C GLU A 672 52.85 -9.85 18.78
N PHE A 673 52.65 -8.81 19.61
CA PHE A 673 53.49 -7.67 20.05
C PHE A 673 53.95 -6.77 18.89
N PHE A 674 53.83 -5.44 18.95
CA PHE A 674 53.07 -4.49 19.82
C PHE A 674 53.25 -3.08 19.16
N LYS A 675 52.61 -2.02 19.71
CA LYS A 675 52.92 -0.59 19.43
C LYS A 675 52.59 -0.05 18.02
N ASP A 676 52.42 1.26 17.80
CA ASP A 676 52.13 2.39 18.71
C ASP A 676 51.33 3.47 17.93
N PHE A 677 50.86 4.50 18.63
CA PHE A 677 50.18 5.69 18.09
C PHE A 677 50.83 6.29 16.83
N ASN A 678 50.00 6.68 15.83
CA ASN A 678 49.79 8.10 15.49
C ASN A 678 48.76 8.34 14.35
N ASN A 679 48.15 9.52 14.40
CA ASN A 679 47.59 10.31 13.29
C ASN A 679 46.55 9.68 12.33
N PHE A 680 45.28 10.03 12.53
CA PHE A 680 44.30 10.20 11.44
C PHE A 680 43.81 11.65 11.33
N PRO A 681 44.45 12.49 10.51
CA PRO A 681 43.81 13.62 9.88
C PRO A 681 43.28 13.22 8.49
N ASN A 682 41.95 13.29 8.35
CA ASN A 682 41.21 13.99 7.30
C ASN A 682 41.84 14.35 5.93
N VAL A 683 40.93 14.49 4.95
CA VAL A 683 40.93 15.46 3.83
C VAL A 683 41.61 15.07 2.49
N TYR A 684 40.75 14.86 1.48
CA TYR A 684 40.87 15.16 0.03
C TYR A 684 42.12 14.72 -0.77
N THR A 685 41.90 13.98 -1.88
CA THR A 685 41.91 14.54 -3.27
C THR A 685 41.62 13.46 -4.33
N PHE A 686 41.38 13.88 -5.58
CA PHE A 686 40.93 13.05 -6.73
C PHE A 686 41.76 13.37 -7.98
N SER A 687 41.86 12.39 -8.90
CA SER A 687 42.40 12.44 -10.28
C SER A 687 43.93 12.38 -10.45
N GLY A 688 44.38 11.47 -11.33
CA GLY A 688 45.77 11.28 -11.76
C GLY A 688 45.87 10.16 -12.82
N SER A 689 46.34 10.51 -14.02
CA SER A 689 46.30 9.76 -15.28
C SER A 689 47.02 8.39 -15.37
N GLU A 690 46.82 7.70 -16.50
CA GLU A 690 47.65 6.60 -17.06
C GLU A 690 49.15 7.01 -17.26
N PRO A 691 50.10 6.14 -17.72
CA PRO A 691 49.96 4.77 -18.27
C PRO A 691 51.08 3.74 -17.88
N GLU A 692 51.20 2.68 -18.71
CA GLU A 692 52.40 1.84 -19.01
C GLU A 692 52.56 0.43 -18.38
N ARG A 693 52.12 -0.56 -19.18
CA ARG A 693 52.91 -1.68 -19.76
C ARG A 693 54.08 -2.31 -18.98
N ALA A 694 54.07 -3.64 -18.95
CA ALA A 694 55.27 -4.48 -19.13
C ALA A 694 55.13 -5.31 -20.44
N ILE A 695 56.25 -5.70 -21.07
CA ILE A 695 56.29 -6.18 -22.47
C ILE A 695 57.09 -7.50 -22.62
N SER A 696 56.54 -8.44 -23.42
CA SER A 696 57.24 -9.58 -24.09
C SER A 696 57.76 -10.73 -23.18
N SER A 697 58.27 -11.86 -23.69
CA SER A 697 58.62 -12.22 -25.09
C SER A 697 58.57 -13.74 -25.40
N LEU A 698 58.25 -14.07 -26.67
CA LEU A 698 58.79 -15.13 -27.55
C LEU A 698 59.02 -16.61 -27.09
N ASP A 699 58.77 -17.50 -28.05
CA ASP A 699 59.37 -18.83 -28.29
C ASP A 699 59.58 -19.83 -27.12
N GLY A 700 58.97 -21.02 -27.09
CA GLY A 700 58.22 -21.73 -28.13
C GLY A 700 58.55 -23.23 -28.18
N LYS A 701 57.90 -23.92 -29.13
CA LYS A 701 58.16 -25.31 -29.59
C LYS A 701 57.74 -26.43 -28.59
N LYS A 702 57.33 -27.62 -29.04
CA LYS A 702 57.57 -28.24 -30.37
C LYS A 702 56.48 -29.26 -30.80
N LEU A 703 56.07 -29.14 -32.07
CA LEU A 703 55.81 -30.19 -33.09
C LEU A 703 54.91 -31.42 -32.82
N ASN A 704 54.08 -31.73 -33.83
CA ASN A 704 54.48 -32.74 -34.82
C ASN A 704 54.09 -32.38 -36.27
N LYS A 705 54.83 -32.96 -37.24
CA LYS A 705 54.77 -32.74 -38.71
C LYS A 705 54.90 -34.10 -39.41
N VAL A 706 54.35 -34.23 -40.63
CA VAL A 706 54.78 -35.08 -41.78
C VAL A 706 53.68 -34.91 -42.87
N ARG A 707 53.96 -34.42 -44.11
CA ARG A 707 54.61 -35.06 -45.29
C ARG A 707 53.74 -36.18 -45.92
N ASP A 708 53.66 -36.39 -47.24
CA ASP A 708 54.27 -35.71 -48.42
C ASP A 708 53.51 -36.10 -49.73
N ASN A 709 53.61 -35.29 -50.79
CA ASN A 709 53.35 -35.60 -52.22
C ASN A 709 51.88 -35.95 -52.63
N THR A 710 51.46 -35.99 -53.91
CA THR A 710 52.13 -36.02 -55.24
C THR A 710 51.49 -35.10 -56.30
N ASP A 711 52.24 -34.82 -57.38
CA ASP A 711 51.83 -34.13 -58.62
C ASP A 711 50.64 -34.75 -59.40
N ASN A 712 49.89 -33.90 -60.11
CA ASN A 712 49.74 -33.98 -61.58
C ASN A 712 49.08 -32.71 -62.18
N ARG A 713 49.46 -32.37 -63.42
CA ARG A 713 48.92 -31.23 -64.21
C ARG A 713 47.60 -31.62 -64.93
N ILE A 714 46.76 -30.70 -65.41
CA ILE A 714 46.88 -30.01 -66.73
C ILE A 714 45.84 -28.87 -66.85
N ASP A 715 46.26 -27.78 -67.51
CA ASP A 715 45.57 -26.69 -68.24
C ASP A 715 44.16 -26.18 -67.86
N GLY A 716 44.01 -24.84 -67.91
CA GLY A 716 42.73 -24.12 -67.79
C GLY A 716 42.94 -22.60 -67.71
N ASP A 717 43.03 -21.94 -68.87
CA ASP A 717 43.33 -20.50 -69.00
C ASP A 717 42.07 -19.61 -68.94
N ASN A 718 42.18 -18.44 -68.27
CA ASN A 718 41.59 -17.12 -68.62
C ASN A 718 41.45 -16.16 -67.42
N ASP A 719 41.60 -14.86 -67.74
CA ASP A 719 41.15 -13.66 -67.03
C ASP A 719 41.61 -13.39 -65.59
N ILE A 720 42.83 -12.84 -65.48
CA ILE A 720 43.09 -11.69 -64.60
C ILE A 720 43.10 -10.42 -65.47
N ASP A 721 42.02 -9.66 -65.48
CA ASP A 721 41.97 -8.24 -65.03
C ASP A 721 40.55 -7.66 -65.21
N ASN A 722 40.08 -6.84 -64.25
CA ASN A 722 38.95 -5.93 -64.44
C ASN A 722 38.82 -4.89 -63.30
N LYS A 723 39.94 -4.27 -62.88
CA LYS A 723 39.88 -3.28 -61.77
C LYS A 723 39.37 -1.88 -62.14
N GLU A 724 38.95 -1.65 -63.39
CA GLU A 724 38.50 -0.33 -63.90
C GLU A 724 36.98 -0.08 -63.85
N ASN A 725 36.16 -1.05 -63.43
CA ASN A 725 34.68 -0.94 -63.54
C ASN A 725 33.92 -1.22 -62.22
N CYS A 726 34.61 -1.04 -61.08
CA CYS A 726 34.02 -1.15 -59.75
C CYS A 726 33.39 0.16 -59.27
N ASP A 727 32.42 0.06 -58.38
CA ASP A 727 31.79 1.21 -57.73
C ASP A 727 32.77 1.92 -56.76
N PRO A 728 32.80 3.26 -56.67
CA PRO A 728 33.72 3.99 -55.79
C PRO A 728 33.64 3.63 -54.30
N GLU A 729 32.54 3.05 -53.82
CA GLU A 729 32.39 2.62 -52.42
C GLU A 729 32.95 1.20 -52.16
N CYS A 730 33.46 0.50 -53.17
CA CYS A 730 34.15 -0.79 -53.03
C CYS A 730 35.56 -0.64 -52.42
N ASP A 731 36.03 -1.65 -51.66
CA ASP A 731 37.40 -1.70 -51.14
C ASP A 731 38.42 -2.27 -52.16
N ASP A 732 39.70 -2.23 -51.78
CA ASP A 732 40.83 -2.68 -52.62
C ASP A 732 40.76 -4.16 -53.05
N ARG A 733 39.86 -4.97 -52.49
CA ARG A 733 39.64 -6.37 -52.89
C ARG A 733 38.85 -6.49 -54.18
N GLY A 734 38.23 -5.40 -54.64
CA GLY A 734 37.54 -5.29 -55.93
C GLY A 734 36.05 -5.62 -55.87
N CYS A 735 35.50 -5.94 -57.04
CA CYS A 735 34.08 -6.19 -57.26
C CYS A 735 33.87 -7.38 -58.20
N TYR A 736 32.66 -7.94 -58.21
CA TYR A 736 32.23 -8.96 -59.19
C TYR A 736 31.19 -8.41 -60.18
N GLY A 737 31.08 -7.07 -60.29
CA GLY A 737 30.22 -6.39 -61.25
C GLY A 737 30.04 -4.91 -60.93
N ILE A 738 29.32 -4.22 -61.81
CA ILE A 738 29.08 -2.77 -61.73
C ILE A 738 27.97 -2.47 -60.71
N GLY A 739 28.24 -1.57 -59.76
CA GLY A 739 27.31 -1.08 -58.73
C GLY A 739 27.71 -1.43 -57.29
N ALA A 740 27.42 -0.54 -56.35
CA ALA A 740 27.76 -0.65 -54.92
C ALA A 740 27.22 -1.91 -54.22
N ASP A 741 26.29 -2.65 -54.85
CA ASP A 741 25.77 -3.96 -54.42
C ASP A 741 26.65 -5.16 -54.81
N LYS A 742 27.76 -4.94 -55.53
CA LYS A 742 28.61 -5.99 -56.12
C LYS A 742 30.09 -5.89 -55.72
N CYS A 743 30.38 -5.13 -54.67
CA CYS A 743 31.70 -5.05 -54.05
C CYS A 743 32.05 -6.32 -53.26
N ILE A 744 33.31 -6.73 -53.26
CA ILE A 744 33.81 -7.86 -52.43
C ILE A 744 34.04 -7.41 -50.97
N GLY A 745 34.37 -6.14 -50.77
CA GLY A 745 34.35 -5.44 -49.48
C GLY A 745 33.98 -3.96 -49.69
N CYS A 746 33.58 -3.26 -48.62
CA CYS A 746 33.19 -1.84 -48.68
C CYS A 746 34.29 -0.95 -48.10
N GLN A 747 34.60 0.17 -48.76
CA GLN A 747 35.61 1.11 -48.29
C GLN A 747 35.19 1.83 -46.99
N ASN A 748 33.92 2.25 -46.92
CA ASN A 748 33.40 3.10 -45.84
C ASN A 748 32.48 2.35 -44.88
N LYS A 749 31.23 2.08 -45.30
CA LYS A 749 30.19 1.36 -44.54
C LYS A 749 29.38 0.45 -45.46
N ARG A 750 28.59 -0.46 -44.87
CA ARG A 750 27.72 -1.40 -45.59
C ARG A 750 26.29 -1.31 -45.09
N LEU A 751 25.34 -1.05 -45.98
CA LEU A 751 23.90 -1.12 -45.72
C LEU A 751 23.36 -2.34 -46.48
N ASP A 752 22.94 -3.38 -45.75
CA ASP A 752 22.58 -4.70 -46.28
C ASP A 752 23.66 -5.32 -47.17
N ASN A 753 23.52 -5.22 -48.50
CA ASN A 753 24.53 -5.66 -49.48
C ASN A 753 25.21 -4.51 -50.23
N MET A 754 24.80 -3.26 -49.99
CA MET A 754 25.29 -2.07 -50.69
C MET A 754 26.34 -1.33 -49.86
N CYS A 755 27.44 -0.93 -50.48
CA CYS A 755 28.44 -0.08 -49.84
C CYS A 755 27.99 1.40 -49.85
N VAL A 756 28.23 2.13 -48.75
CA VAL A 756 27.81 3.53 -48.57
C VAL A 756 28.83 4.33 -47.76
N GLY A 757 29.06 5.59 -48.14
CA GLY A 757 29.99 6.50 -47.45
C GLY A 757 29.59 6.89 -46.03
N THR A 758 28.30 6.85 -45.70
CA THR A 758 27.76 7.12 -44.36
C THR A 758 26.42 6.41 -44.20
N CYS A 759 26.11 5.95 -42.99
CA CYS A 759 24.82 5.32 -42.69
C CYS A 759 23.67 6.34 -42.77
N PRO A 760 22.49 5.97 -43.28
CA PRO A 760 21.34 6.88 -43.39
C PRO A 760 20.78 7.30 -42.03
N PRO A 761 19.98 8.38 -41.95
CA PRO A 761 19.27 8.78 -40.73
C PRO A 761 18.52 7.61 -40.08
N ARG A 762 18.43 7.63 -38.75
CA ARG A 762 17.96 6.49 -37.93
C ARG A 762 18.79 5.21 -38.05
N SER A 763 20.05 5.31 -38.46
CA SER A 763 21.01 4.20 -38.35
C SER A 763 22.42 4.67 -37.95
N TYR A 764 23.17 3.78 -37.32
CA TYR A 764 24.56 3.98 -36.90
C TYR A 764 25.46 2.88 -37.47
N ALA A 765 26.78 3.10 -37.47
CA ALA A 765 27.75 2.11 -37.89
C ALA A 765 28.17 1.20 -36.72
N ASP A 766 28.06 -0.12 -36.88
CA ASP A 766 28.65 -1.07 -35.94
C ASP A 766 30.18 -1.18 -36.10
N THR A 767 30.82 -1.99 -35.24
CA THR A 767 32.29 -2.17 -35.22
C THR A 767 32.85 -2.89 -36.45
N GLN A 768 31.99 -3.46 -37.31
CA GLN A 768 32.35 -4.03 -38.61
C GLN A 768 32.04 -3.07 -39.77
N GLY A 769 31.53 -1.86 -39.47
CA GLY A 769 31.12 -0.87 -40.44
C GLY A 769 29.75 -1.15 -41.08
N VAL A 770 28.97 -2.08 -40.55
CA VAL A 770 27.62 -2.35 -41.06
C VAL A 770 26.64 -1.35 -40.42
N CYS A 771 25.78 -0.76 -41.23
CA CYS A 771 24.75 0.15 -40.76
C CYS A 771 23.62 -0.62 -40.08
N LYS A 772 23.29 -0.24 -38.84
CA LYS A 772 22.25 -0.86 -37.99
C LYS A 772 21.26 0.22 -37.53
N PRO A 773 19.95 -0.09 -37.41
CA PRO A 773 18.97 0.89 -37.00
C PRO A 773 19.22 1.42 -35.58
N CYS A 774 18.89 2.69 -35.36
CA CYS A 774 18.80 3.29 -34.04
C CYS A 774 17.58 2.75 -33.26
N HIS A 775 17.56 2.98 -31.94
CA HIS A 775 16.32 2.90 -31.17
C HIS A 775 15.27 3.89 -31.75
N GLU A 776 13.99 3.51 -31.75
CA GLU A 776 12.92 4.24 -32.47
C GLU A 776 12.70 5.69 -31.99
N SER A 777 12.99 5.97 -30.72
CA SER A 777 12.92 7.33 -30.17
C SER A 777 14.13 8.21 -30.54
N CYS A 778 15.22 7.66 -31.07
CA CYS A 778 16.32 8.42 -31.65
C CYS A 778 16.04 8.76 -33.12
N ASP A 779 16.49 9.93 -33.57
CA ASP A 779 16.59 10.27 -35.00
C ASP A 779 18.03 10.09 -35.52
N THR A 780 19.01 10.39 -34.68
CA THR A 780 20.43 10.00 -34.88
C THR A 780 20.98 9.38 -33.60
N CYS A 781 21.88 8.41 -33.74
CA CYS A 781 22.45 7.66 -32.61
C CYS A 781 23.90 7.24 -32.87
N THR A 782 24.62 6.90 -31.80
CA THR A 782 25.96 6.28 -31.85
C THR A 782 25.94 4.76 -31.63
N GLY A 783 24.77 4.20 -31.30
CA GLY A 783 24.59 2.80 -30.94
C GLY A 783 23.11 2.39 -30.94
N PRO A 784 22.82 1.10 -30.67
CA PRO A 784 21.47 0.55 -30.78
C PRO A 784 20.61 0.82 -29.53
N GLY A 785 21.22 1.24 -28.42
CA GLY A 785 20.54 1.48 -27.16
C GLY A 785 19.71 2.75 -27.17
N GLN A 786 18.63 2.75 -26.39
CA GLN A 786 17.82 3.96 -26.16
C GLN A 786 18.64 5.10 -25.52
N ASN A 787 19.71 4.78 -24.80
CA ASN A 787 20.70 5.70 -24.22
C ASN A 787 21.88 6.02 -25.16
N ASN A 788 21.70 5.86 -26.48
CA ASN A 788 22.71 6.23 -27.48
C ASN A 788 22.18 7.29 -28.45
N CYS A 789 21.10 8.00 -28.10
CA CYS A 789 20.49 9.00 -28.96
C CYS A 789 21.29 10.31 -28.95
N VAL A 790 21.79 10.73 -30.11
CA VAL A 790 22.41 12.04 -30.32
C VAL A 790 21.35 13.10 -30.62
N SER A 791 20.29 12.73 -31.35
CA SER A 791 19.08 13.54 -31.51
C SER A 791 17.82 12.67 -31.41
N CYS A 792 16.69 13.27 -31.04
CA CYS A 792 15.44 12.57 -30.86
C CYS A 792 14.53 12.63 -32.09
N SER A 793 13.74 11.57 -32.28
CA SER A 793 12.61 11.54 -33.20
C SER A 793 11.63 12.68 -32.92
N PRO A 794 10.89 13.20 -33.93
CA PRO A 794 9.84 14.19 -33.70
C PRO A 794 8.87 13.77 -32.59
N GLY A 795 8.47 14.72 -31.74
CA GLY A 795 7.63 14.46 -30.56
C GLY A 795 8.38 13.85 -29.36
N HIS A 796 9.72 13.83 -29.37
CA HIS A 796 10.53 13.36 -28.24
C HIS A 796 11.61 14.39 -27.85
N VAL A 797 12.00 14.36 -26.58
CA VAL A 797 12.99 15.22 -25.89
C VAL A 797 14.15 14.38 -25.33
N ARG A 798 15.37 14.94 -25.30
CA ARG A 798 16.60 14.24 -24.87
C ARG A 798 16.91 14.51 -23.41
N VAL A 799 16.95 13.47 -22.58
CA VAL A 799 17.45 13.55 -21.20
C VAL A 799 18.99 13.66 -21.25
N LEU A 800 19.53 14.82 -20.88
CA LEU A 800 20.90 15.24 -21.24
C LEU A 800 22.02 14.47 -20.52
N ASP A 801 21.75 13.92 -19.35
CA ASP A 801 22.71 13.12 -18.58
C ASP A 801 22.58 11.61 -18.82
N LEU A 802 21.55 11.17 -19.55
CA LEU A 802 21.27 9.76 -19.87
C LEU A 802 21.32 9.42 -21.37
N ASP A 803 21.37 10.42 -22.26
CA ASP A 803 21.26 10.28 -23.73
C ASP A 803 20.06 9.44 -24.21
N VAL A 804 18.97 9.52 -23.43
CA VAL A 804 17.68 8.87 -23.69
C VAL A 804 16.67 9.84 -24.27
N CYS A 805 16.02 9.45 -25.37
CA CYS A 805 14.86 10.16 -25.91
C CYS A 805 13.53 9.61 -25.35
N MET A 806 12.72 10.50 -24.75
CA MET A 806 11.40 10.24 -24.16
C MET A 806 10.35 11.20 -24.75
N GLN A 807 9.05 10.92 -24.59
CA GLN A 807 7.98 11.82 -25.07
C GLN A 807 7.71 13.02 -24.15
N GLN A 808 8.10 12.91 -22.88
CA GLN A 808 8.01 13.93 -21.82
C GLN A 808 9.25 13.77 -20.93
N CYS A 809 9.64 14.81 -20.20
CA CYS A 809 10.73 14.72 -19.23
C CYS A 809 10.31 13.90 -17.99
N PRO A 810 11.20 13.06 -17.44
CA PRO A 810 10.91 12.30 -16.23
C PRO A 810 10.93 13.20 -14.98
N GLU A 811 10.34 12.72 -13.88
CA GLU A 811 10.37 13.38 -12.57
C GLU A 811 11.82 13.66 -12.11
N GLY A 812 12.03 14.81 -11.45
CA GLY A 812 13.36 15.35 -11.16
C GLY A 812 14.04 16.10 -12.31
N TYR A 813 13.37 16.34 -13.44
CA TYR A 813 13.87 17.11 -14.58
C TYR A 813 12.82 18.09 -15.12
N PHE A 814 13.26 19.21 -15.70
CA PHE A 814 12.39 20.14 -16.43
C PHE A 814 12.73 20.17 -17.93
N GLU A 815 11.75 20.52 -18.77
CA GLU A 815 11.93 20.62 -20.22
C GLU A 815 12.45 22.00 -20.63
N ASN A 816 13.62 22.03 -21.28
CA ASN A 816 14.10 23.17 -22.05
C ASN A 816 13.53 23.09 -23.48
N TYR A 817 12.45 23.83 -23.72
CA TYR A 817 11.76 23.89 -25.02
C TYR A 817 12.60 24.43 -26.19
N MET A 818 13.68 25.18 -25.92
CA MET A 818 14.53 25.74 -26.97
C MET A 818 15.43 24.66 -27.60
N ASP A 819 16.03 23.80 -26.76
CA ASP A 819 16.95 22.75 -27.18
C ASP A 819 16.31 21.35 -27.22
N LYS A 820 15.05 21.22 -26.78
CA LYS A 820 14.29 19.95 -26.61
C LYS A 820 15.00 18.95 -25.71
N THR A 821 15.46 19.45 -24.56
CA THR A 821 16.27 18.70 -23.60
C THR A 821 15.64 18.69 -22.22
N CYS A 822 15.85 17.60 -21.47
CA CYS A 822 15.48 17.52 -20.06
C CYS A 822 16.72 17.79 -19.21
N ILE A 823 16.62 18.76 -18.29
CA ILE A 823 17.70 19.22 -17.42
C ILE A 823 17.34 18.85 -15.97
N PRO A 824 18.26 18.24 -15.19
CA PRO A 824 17.98 17.83 -13.82
C PRO A 824 17.76 19.03 -12.89
N CYS A 825 16.80 18.88 -11.97
CA CYS A 825 16.53 19.83 -10.88
C CYS A 825 17.69 19.88 -9.87
N GLN A 826 17.72 20.94 -9.07
CA GLN A 826 18.64 21.05 -7.93
C GLN A 826 18.32 19.96 -6.88
N PRO A 827 19.31 19.43 -6.13
CA PRO A 827 19.04 18.49 -5.04
C PRO A 827 17.99 19.01 -4.05
N ASN A 828 17.18 18.10 -3.53
CA ASN A 828 16.02 18.32 -2.64
C ASN A 828 14.74 18.83 -3.34
N CYS A 829 14.72 18.90 -4.68
CA CYS A 829 13.56 19.28 -5.47
C CYS A 829 13.08 18.14 -6.38
N GLY A 830 11.97 17.50 -6.00
CA GLY A 830 11.33 16.42 -6.77
C GLY A 830 10.79 16.86 -8.14
N SER A 831 10.44 18.15 -8.28
CA SER A 831 10.17 18.77 -9.57
C SER A 831 10.57 20.25 -9.58
N CYS A 832 10.88 20.76 -10.77
CA CYS A 832 11.25 22.16 -11.01
C CYS A 832 10.68 22.61 -12.37
N GLN A 833 10.66 23.92 -12.60
CA GLN A 833 10.14 24.52 -13.84
C GLN A 833 11.01 25.71 -14.24
N ASP A 834 11.25 25.86 -15.55
CA ASP A 834 12.05 26.92 -16.21
C ASP A 834 13.55 26.98 -15.82
N ARG A 835 13.93 26.51 -14.62
CA ARG A 835 15.30 26.45 -14.08
C ARG A 835 15.48 25.29 -13.09
N PRO A 836 16.73 24.81 -12.85
CA PRO A 836 17.00 23.80 -11.83
C PRO A 836 16.66 24.24 -10.40
N ASP A 837 16.81 25.54 -10.09
CA ASP A 837 16.67 26.13 -8.75
C ASP A 837 15.28 26.69 -8.45
N TYR A 838 14.35 26.61 -9.41
CA TYR A 838 12.96 27.03 -9.23
C TYR A 838 12.06 25.80 -9.11
N CYS A 839 11.94 25.33 -7.88
CA CYS A 839 11.32 24.06 -7.54
C CYS A 839 9.80 24.19 -7.43
N THR A 840 9.07 23.26 -8.05
CA THR A 840 7.60 23.17 -8.03
C THR A 840 7.08 22.09 -7.09
N SER A 841 7.95 21.16 -6.67
CA SER A 841 7.73 20.28 -5.51
C SER A 841 9.07 19.91 -4.88
N CYS A 842 9.03 19.48 -3.62
CA CYS A 842 10.19 19.17 -2.81
C CYS A 842 10.31 17.69 -2.50
N ASP A 843 11.54 17.20 -2.34
CA ASP A 843 11.79 15.83 -1.90
C ASP A 843 11.38 15.64 -0.43
N HIS A 844 10.77 14.50 -0.11
CA HIS A 844 10.71 13.90 1.24
C HIS A 844 10.45 14.86 2.42
N HIS A 845 9.19 15.32 2.56
CA HIS A 845 8.71 16.16 3.68
C HIS A 845 9.40 17.53 3.83
N LEU A 846 10.11 18.00 2.81
CA LEU A 846 10.66 19.35 2.77
C LEU A 846 9.62 20.38 2.33
N LEU A 847 9.76 21.59 2.89
CA LEU A 847 8.75 22.63 2.83
C LEU A 847 9.01 23.58 1.67
N LEU A 848 8.05 23.67 0.74
CA LEU A 848 8.11 24.56 -0.41
C LEU A 848 7.77 26.01 -0.01
N HIS A 849 8.72 26.91 -0.23
CA HIS A 849 8.52 28.35 -0.04
C HIS A 849 9.26 29.13 -1.12
N GLN A 850 8.54 29.99 -1.85
CA GLN A 850 9.09 30.86 -2.91
C GLN A 850 9.95 30.12 -3.96
N GLY A 851 9.52 28.92 -4.36
CA GLY A 851 10.23 28.08 -5.33
C GLY A 851 11.46 27.35 -4.77
N ARG A 852 11.61 27.25 -3.44
CA ARG A 852 12.74 26.57 -2.78
C ARG A 852 12.27 25.64 -1.67
N CYS A 853 13.07 24.61 -1.41
CA CYS A 853 12.78 23.58 -0.43
C CYS A 853 13.56 23.81 0.87
N LEU A 854 12.84 23.84 2.00
CA LEU A 854 13.37 24.21 3.33
C LEU A 854 13.09 23.11 4.36
N ALA A 855 13.94 23.02 5.40
CA ALA A 855 13.76 22.07 6.51
C ALA A 855 12.71 22.53 7.54
N ALA A 856 12.41 23.83 7.57
CA ALA A 856 11.49 24.46 8.51
C ALA A 856 11.00 25.79 7.90
N CYS A 857 9.78 26.20 8.22
CA CYS A 857 9.24 27.46 7.74
C CYS A 857 9.93 28.70 8.38
N PRO A 858 10.18 29.77 7.61
CA PRO A 858 10.71 31.04 8.12
C PRO A 858 9.87 31.69 9.23
N SER A 859 10.48 32.56 10.03
CA SER A 859 9.77 33.35 11.05
C SER A 859 8.64 34.20 10.44
N ARG A 860 7.53 34.37 11.17
CA ARG A 860 6.23 34.89 10.68
C ARG A 860 5.55 34.04 9.59
N THR A 861 6.01 32.81 9.34
CA THR A 861 5.28 31.82 8.54
C THR A 861 5.08 30.53 9.33
N PHE A 862 4.11 29.72 8.92
CA PHE A 862 3.78 28.41 9.49
C PHE A 862 3.66 27.36 8.38
N GLU A 863 3.82 26.11 8.76
CA GLU A 863 3.70 24.93 7.89
C GLU A 863 2.24 24.62 7.57
N THR A 864 1.95 24.39 6.29
CA THR A 864 0.63 23.96 5.79
C THR A 864 0.63 22.47 5.47
N GLU A 865 -0.55 21.85 5.42
CA GLU A 865 -0.71 20.40 5.17
C GLU A 865 -0.16 19.95 3.79
N ASP A 866 -0.04 20.86 2.83
CA ASP A 866 0.61 20.66 1.52
C ASP A 866 2.16 20.69 1.57
N TYR A 867 2.78 20.77 2.76
CA TYR A 867 4.21 21.03 2.95
C TYR A 867 4.66 22.36 2.30
N THR A 868 3.89 23.43 2.51
CA THR A 868 4.28 24.80 2.09
C THR A 868 4.25 25.80 3.25
N CYS A 869 4.96 26.92 3.13
CA CYS A 869 5.03 27.92 4.20
C CYS A 869 4.16 29.15 3.93
N SER A 870 3.11 29.34 4.74
CA SER A 870 2.13 30.43 4.67
C SER A 870 2.31 31.46 5.78
N SER A 871 1.93 32.72 5.55
CA SER A 871 2.14 33.82 6.51
C SER A 871 1.20 33.77 7.73
N CYS A 872 1.74 34.12 8.90
CA CYS A 872 0.99 34.40 10.11
C CYS A 872 0.15 35.69 10.00
N HIS A 873 -0.85 35.84 10.86
CA HIS A 873 -1.52 37.12 11.10
C HIS A 873 -0.51 38.18 11.58
N GLU A 874 -0.70 39.44 11.18
CA GLU A 874 0.26 40.54 11.42
C GLU A 874 0.61 40.76 12.91
N THR A 875 -0.32 40.44 13.82
CA THR A 875 -0.15 40.59 15.27
C THR A 875 0.68 39.49 15.92
N CYS A 876 0.91 38.37 15.23
CA CYS A 876 1.68 37.24 15.73
C CYS A 876 3.18 37.38 15.38
N GLY A 877 4.07 37.06 16.32
CA GLY A 877 5.48 36.78 16.04
C GLY A 877 5.69 35.38 15.46
N THR A 878 4.96 34.40 16.00
CA THR A 878 4.85 33.02 15.49
C THR A 878 3.41 32.53 15.65
N CYS A 879 2.99 31.59 14.80
CA CYS A 879 1.62 31.08 14.73
C CYS A 879 1.58 29.60 14.31
N HIS A 880 0.44 28.95 14.49
CA HIS A 880 0.11 27.64 13.90
C HIS A 880 -0.96 27.76 12.80
N GLY A 881 -1.24 28.98 12.34
CA GLY A 881 -2.28 29.29 11.37
C GLY A 881 -2.34 30.78 11.05
N SER A 882 -3.04 31.14 9.98
CA SER A 882 -3.10 32.52 9.46
C SER A 882 -4.09 33.44 10.18
N ASN A 883 -4.93 32.90 11.07
CA ASN A 883 -5.94 33.69 11.79
C ASN A 883 -5.34 34.44 13.00
N SER A 884 -5.97 35.55 13.39
CA SER A 884 -5.58 36.38 14.54
C SER A 884 -5.67 35.66 15.89
N THR A 885 -6.43 34.57 15.96
CA THR A 885 -6.59 33.66 17.11
C THR A 885 -5.59 32.50 17.15
N GLN A 886 -4.67 32.41 16.19
CA GLN A 886 -3.73 31.28 16.05
C GLN A 886 -2.28 31.68 16.39
N CYS A 887 -2.09 32.77 17.15
CA CYS A 887 -0.77 33.21 17.58
C CYS A 887 -0.21 32.27 18.68
N ILE A 888 1.02 31.81 18.47
CA ILE A 888 1.83 31.11 19.48
C ILE A 888 2.65 32.13 20.29
N SER A 889 3.12 33.20 19.65
CA SER A 889 3.78 34.32 20.33
C SER A 889 3.38 35.65 19.68
N CYS A 890 3.46 36.75 20.46
CA CYS A 890 3.04 38.07 20.02
C CYS A 890 4.19 38.96 19.56
N GLU A 891 3.89 39.89 18.66
CA GLU A 891 4.81 40.96 18.29
C GLU A 891 5.11 41.90 19.48
N LEU A 892 6.20 42.67 19.39
CA LEU A 892 6.63 43.60 20.45
C LEU A 892 5.54 44.64 20.76
N GLY A 893 5.20 44.78 22.05
CA GLY A 893 4.15 45.68 22.51
C GLY A 893 2.73 45.09 22.47
N ARG A 894 2.60 43.77 22.31
CA ARG A 894 1.35 43.01 22.44
C ARG A 894 1.47 41.89 23.47
N TYR A 895 0.33 41.48 24.02
CA TYR A 895 0.17 40.43 25.03
C TYR A 895 -0.75 39.33 24.52
N TRP A 896 -0.38 38.08 24.81
CA TRP A 896 -1.15 36.88 24.45
C TRP A 896 -2.37 36.70 25.37
N HIS A 897 -3.51 36.39 24.78
CA HIS A 897 -4.75 36.04 25.49
C HIS A 897 -5.63 35.19 24.56
N GLU A 898 -5.98 33.97 24.98
CA GLU A 898 -6.83 33.03 24.24
C GLU A 898 -6.47 32.86 22.74
N GLY A 899 -5.16 32.77 22.45
CA GLY A 899 -4.64 32.65 21.08
C GLY A 899 -4.51 33.95 20.29
N GLN A 900 -5.07 35.06 20.80
CA GLN A 900 -4.95 36.40 20.22
C GLN A 900 -3.78 37.20 20.81
N CYS A 901 -3.33 38.22 20.08
CA CYS A 901 -2.27 39.15 20.50
C CYS A 901 -2.82 40.58 20.63
N LEU A 902 -3.37 40.86 21.82
CA LEU A 902 -3.98 42.13 22.19
C LEU A 902 -2.91 43.19 22.50
N LYS A 903 -3.27 44.47 22.41
CA LYS A 903 -2.36 45.57 22.79
C LYS A 903 -2.45 45.89 24.30
N ASP A 904 -3.66 45.84 24.81
CA ASP A 904 -4.04 46.13 26.19
C ASP A 904 -4.90 44.94 26.66
N CYS A 905 -4.77 44.51 27.92
CA CYS A 905 -5.47 43.32 28.43
C CYS A 905 -6.95 43.61 28.76
N PRO A 906 -7.83 42.59 28.73
CA PRO A 906 -9.23 42.75 29.10
C PRO A 906 -9.41 43.01 30.62
N ALA A 907 -10.64 43.35 31.03
CA ALA A 907 -10.99 43.49 32.43
C ALA A 907 -10.72 42.20 33.23
N HIS A 908 -10.50 42.34 34.54
CA HIS A 908 -10.07 41.26 35.44
C HIS A 908 -8.75 40.58 35.07
N HIS A 909 -7.94 41.18 34.19
CA HIS A 909 -6.60 40.72 33.83
C HIS A 909 -5.57 41.84 33.95
N TYR A 910 -4.31 41.48 34.15
CA TYR A 910 -3.16 42.38 34.03
C TYR A 910 -2.13 41.82 33.04
N ALA A 911 -1.31 42.71 32.47
CA ALA A 911 -0.27 42.34 31.53
C ALA A 911 1.02 41.90 32.26
N ASP A 912 1.44 40.63 32.16
CA ASP A 912 2.81 40.26 32.54
C ASP A 912 3.77 40.67 31.42
N THR A 913 4.55 41.71 31.67
CA THR A 913 5.60 42.20 30.76
C THR A 913 6.77 41.22 30.58
N VAL A 914 6.87 40.18 31.43
CA VAL A 914 7.89 39.13 31.33
C VAL A 914 7.45 38.03 30.37
N GLN A 915 6.28 37.42 30.57
CA GLN A 915 5.73 36.37 29.67
C GLN A 915 5.09 36.94 28.40
N LYS A 916 4.71 38.23 28.39
CA LYS A 916 3.90 38.87 27.35
C LYS A 916 2.54 38.20 27.18
N GLU A 917 1.86 37.93 28.28
CA GLU A 917 0.51 37.38 28.31
C GLU A 917 -0.38 38.15 29.31
N CYS A 918 -1.70 38.06 29.11
CA CYS A 918 -2.69 38.62 30.02
C CYS A 918 -3.05 37.58 31.08
N VAL A 919 -2.71 37.87 32.34
CA VAL A 919 -2.90 36.97 33.49
C VAL A 919 -4.09 37.46 34.31
N GLU A 920 -4.95 36.53 34.76
CA GLU A 920 -6.11 36.84 35.59
C GLU A 920 -5.75 37.52 36.92
N CYS A 921 -6.66 38.36 37.41
CA CYS A 921 -6.57 39.00 38.70
C CYS A 921 -6.99 38.06 39.86
N PRO A 922 -6.51 38.30 41.10
CA PRO A 922 -6.92 37.52 42.26
C PRO A 922 -8.45 37.55 42.49
N PRO A 923 -9.04 36.49 43.11
CA PRO A 923 -10.48 36.44 43.40
C PRO A 923 -11.02 37.69 44.12
N GLY A 924 -12.24 38.09 43.75
CA GLY A 924 -12.90 39.29 44.28
C GLY A 924 -12.38 40.62 43.70
N CYS A 925 -11.43 40.61 42.77
CA CYS A 925 -10.77 41.81 42.23
C CYS A 925 -11.32 42.25 40.85
N SER A 926 -11.44 43.56 40.63
CA SER A 926 -11.80 44.17 39.34
C SER A 926 -10.59 44.67 38.56
N GLU A 927 -9.65 45.35 39.21
CA GLU A 927 -8.36 45.76 38.64
C GLU A 927 -7.20 45.37 39.58
N CYS A 928 -6.11 44.82 39.04
CA CYS A 928 -4.97 44.33 39.82
C CYS A 928 -3.61 44.67 39.21
N ASN A 929 -2.56 44.51 40.01
CA ASN A 929 -1.17 44.46 39.58
C ASN A 929 -0.50 43.26 40.25
N LYS A 930 -0.38 42.16 39.50
CA LYS A 930 0.07 40.85 40.02
C LYS A 930 -0.81 40.40 41.18
N THR A 931 -0.21 39.93 42.27
CA THR A 931 -0.91 39.44 43.47
C THR A 931 -1.58 40.54 44.31
N THR A 932 -1.42 41.82 43.95
CA THR A 932 -2.01 42.97 44.65
C THR A 932 -3.23 43.48 43.89
N CYS A 933 -4.38 43.51 44.55
CA CYS A 933 -5.59 44.10 44.01
C CYS A 933 -5.60 45.63 44.20
N ILE A 934 -6.15 46.36 43.22
CA ILE A 934 -6.28 47.83 43.19
C ILE A 934 -7.73 48.23 43.52
N SER A 935 -8.71 47.49 42.99
CA SER A 935 -10.15 47.67 43.26
C SER A 935 -10.87 46.33 43.32
N CYS A 936 -11.85 46.17 44.22
CA CYS A 936 -12.64 44.95 44.34
C CYS A 936 -13.89 44.96 43.44
N LEU A 937 -14.61 43.84 43.45
CA LEU A 937 -16.02 43.73 43.05
C LEU A 937 -16.94 44.31 44.15
N ASP A 938 -18.22 44.54 43.81
CA ASP A 938 -19.23 44.99 44.78
C ASP A 938 -19.39 44.00 45.95
N ASP A 939 -19.66 44.53 47.15
CA ASP A 939 -19.66 43.84 48.48
C ASP A 939 -18.31 43.28 48.97
N TRP A 940 -17.21 43.51 48.26
CA TRP A 940 -15.84 43.14 48.68
C TRP A 940 -14.99 44.36 49.05
N GLN A 941 -14.05 44.19 49.99
CA GLN A 941 -13.16 45.23 50.51
C GLN A 941 -11.69 44.77 50.52
N ILE A 942 -10.74 45.67 50.26
CA ILE A 942 -9.30 45.35 50.27
C ILE A 942 -8.80 45.22 51.73
N ASN A 943 -8.20 44.07 52.05
CA ASN A 943 -7.57 43.82 53.34
C ASN A 943 -6.16 44.43 53.44
N SER A 944 -5.57 44.42 54.64
CA SER A 944 -4.23 44.97 54.91
C SER A 944 -3.06 44.26 54.21
N LYS A 945 -3.33 43.18 53.44
CA LYS A 945 -2.37 42.46 52.59
C LYS A 945 -2.61 42.68 51.09
N GLY A 946 -3.51 43.60 50.70
CA GLY A 946 -3.76 43.93 49.30
C GLY A 946 -4.59 42.90 48.52
N ARG A 947 -5.39 42.06 49.21
CA ARG A 947 -6.38 41.16 48.59
C ARG A 947 -7.80 41.56 48.98
N CYS A 948 -8.76 41.31 48.10
CA CYS A 948 -10.18 41.49 48.43
C CYS A 948 -10.66 40.41 49.41
N VAL A 949 -11.56 40.78 50.31
CA VAL A 949 -12.34 39.88 51.19
C VAL A 949 -13.78 40.39 51.29
N PRO A 950 -14.78 39.55 51.59
CA PRO A 950 -16.15 40.01 51.81
C PRO A 950 -16.26 41.04 52.95
N HIS A 951 -17.18 42.00 52.80
CA HIS A 951 -17.39 43.05 53.80
C HIS A 951 -17.85 42.49 55.16
N GLY A 952 -17.28 43.00 56.26
CA GLY A 952 -17.57 42.54 57.63
C GLY A 952 -16.62 41.46 58.17
N SER A 953 -15.78 40.87 57.33
CA SER A 953 -14.83 39.80 57.70
C SER A 953 -13.79 40.23 58.75
N GLU A 954 -13.58 41.54 58.96
CA GLU A 954 -12.61 42.08 59.95
C GLU A 954 -12.93 41.78 61.42
N LYS A 955 -14.08 41.13 61.70
CA LYS A 955 -14.55 40.76 63.04
C LYS A 955 -14.25 39.30 63.42
N CYS A 956 -13.75 38.49 62.49
CA CYS A 956 -13.50 37.06 62.67
C CYS A 956 -12.01 36.74 62.81
N GLY A 957 -11.70 35.55 63.35
CA GLY A 957 -10.33 35.01 63.34
C GLY A 957 -9.83 34.78 61.91
N THR A 958 -8.51 34.72 61.70
CA THR A 958 -7.95 34.40 60.37
C THR A 958 -8.29 32.98 59.91
N ASP A 959 -8.57 32.10 60.87
CA ASP A 959 -9.07 30.73 60.75
C ASP A 959 -10.61 30.65 60.56
N GLN A 960 -11.30 31.77 60.31
CA GLN A 960 -12.76 31.86 60.31
C GLN A 960 -13.32 32.75 59.19
N TYR A 961 -14.45 32.34 58.62
CA TYR A 961 -15.27 33.13 57.69
C TYR A 961 -16.53 33.68 58.39
N ILE A 962 -17.17 34.68 57.78
CA ILE A 962 -18.40 35.30 58.27
C ILE A 962 -19.63 34.73 57.55
N ASP A 963 -20.62 34.27 58.31
CA ASP A 963 -21.91 33.77 57.80
C ASP A 963 -23.05 34.15 58.74
N GLY A 964 -24.11 34.76 58.20
CA GLY A 964 -25.24 35.27 58.97
C GLY A 964 -24.84 36.24 60.09
N GLY A 965 -23.74 36.98 59.92
CA GLY A 965 -23.16 37.87 60.94
C GLY A 965 -22.41 37.16 62.09
N ASN A 966 -22.18 35.84 61.99
CA ASN A 966 -21.44 35.04 62.96
C ASN A 966 -20.15 34.50 62.34
N CYS A 967 -19.09 34.37 63.13
CA CYS A 967 -17.83 33.77 62.68
C CYS A 967 -17.88 32.24 62.81
N LYS A 968 -17.45 31.53 61.76
CA LYS A 968 -17.40 30.06 61.70
C LYS A 968 -16.01 29.60 61.25
N PRO A 969 -15.48 28.47 61.77
CA PRO A 969 -14.15 27.99 61.41
C PRO A 969 -14.07 27.56 59.93
N CYS A 970 -12.92 27.78 59.31
CA CYS A 970 -12.60 27.33 57.96
C CYS A 970 -12.65 25.80 57.80
N HIS A 971 -12.71 25.35 56.54
CA HIS A 971 -12.47 23.94 56.23
C HIS A 971 -11.05 23.51 56.65
N SER A 972 -10.90 22.26 57.08
CA SER A 972 -9.68 21.74 57.74
C SER A 972 -8.42 21.70 56.86
N THR A 973 -8.56 21.89 55.54
CA THR A 973 -7.46 22.02 54.59
C THR A 973 -6.95 23.47 54.46
N CYS A 974 -7.78 24.47 54.77
CA CYS A 974 -7.41 25.88 54.75
C CYS A 974 -6.67 26.27 56.04
N GLU A 975 -5.66 27.14 55.92
CA GLU A 975 -5.12 27.92 57.05
C GLU A 975 -5.91 29.23 57.24
N THR A 976 -6.39 29.82 56.14
CA THR A 976 -7.31 30.96 56.13
C THR A 976 -8.33 30.82 54.99
N CYS A 977 -9.54 31.38 55.13
CA CYS A 977 -10.63 31.23 54.17
C CYS A 977 -11.55 32.46 54.11
N ASP A 978 -12.41 32.54 53.09
CA ASP A 978 -13.54 33.47 52.99
C ASP A 978 -14.92 32.78 52.99
N GLY A 979 -14.96 31.44 53.08
CA GLY A 979 -16.20 30.67 53.05
C GLY A 979 -16.13 29.27 53.70
N PRO A 980 -17.24 28.51 53.62
CA PRO A 980 -17.41 27.23 54.33
C PRO A 980 -16.70 26.02 53.72
N THR A 981 -16.21 26.10 52.48
CA THR A 981 -15.78 24.92 51.70
C THR A 981 -14.27 24.85 51.51
N GLU A 982 -13.80 23.67 51.11
CA GLU A 982 -12.42 23.44 50.66
C GLU A 982 -12.03 24.24 49.39
N HIS A 983 -13.01 24.84 48.70
CA HIS A 983 -12.83 25.70 47.53
C HIS A 983 -12.93 27.21 47.86
N THR A 984 -12.89 27.57 49.15
CA THR A 984 -12.89 28.95 49.66
C THR A 984 -11.68 29.26 50.55
N CYS A 985 -10.55 28.57 50.32
CA CYS A 985 -9.29 28.81 51.02
C CYS A 985 -8.53 30.01 50.43
N LEU A 986 -7.97 30.85 51.30
CA LEU A 986 -7.08 31.97 50.98
C LEU A 986 -5.59 31.67 51.27
N SER A 987 -5.34 30.69 52.15
CA SER A 987 -4.04 30.02 52.37
C SER A 987 -4.26 28.60 52.92
N CYS A 988 -3.22 27.75 52.92
CA CYS A 988 -3.34 26.32 53.16
C CYS A 988 -2.54 25.81 54.36
N ALA A 989 -3.10 24.81 55.05
CA ALA A 989 -2.43 24.16 56.17
C ALA A 989 -1.25 23.30 55.69
N ASN A 990 -0.07 23.51 56.30
CA ASN A 990 1.17 22.80 55.97
C ASN A 990 0.97 21.26 56.11
N PRO A 991 1.25 20.43 55.06
CA PRO A 991 2.08 20.71 53.88
C PRO A 991 1.34 21.05 52.58
N LEU A 992 0.04 21.36 52.61
CA LEU A 992 -0.76 21.67 51.42
C LEU A 992 -0.34 23.00 50.75
N ILE A 993 -0.54 23.05 49.43
CA ILE A 993 -0.20 24.14 48.51
C ILE A 993 -1.51 24.79 48.02
N LEU A 994 -1.55 26.12 47.86
CA LEU A 994 -2.74 26.80 47.36
C LEU A 994 -2.79 26.80 45.82
N GLN A 995 -3.86 26.26 45.25
CA GLN A 995 -4.17 26.35 43.82
C GLN A 995 -5.52 27.08 43.64
N GLY A 996 -5.49 28.29 43.09
CA GLY A 996 -6.67 29.17 43.02
C GLY A 996 -7.21 29.46 44.43
N THR A 997 -8.36 28.88 44.76
CA THR A 997 -9.04 29.00 46.06
C THR A 997 -9.13 27.67 46.84
N HIS A 998 -8.34 26.65 46.49
CA HIS A 998 -8.35 25.35 47.17
C HIS A 998 -6.95 24.81 47.48
N CYS A 999 -6.88 23.85 48.40
CA CYS A 999 -5.63 23.35 48.96
C CYS A 999 -5.32 21.92 48.54
N VAL A 1000 -4.22 21.75 47.78
CA VAL A 1000 -3.80 20.48 47.16
C VAL A 1000 -2.47 19.97 47.73
N ALA A 1001 -2.21 18.67 47.61
CA ALA A 1001 -0.94 18.07 48.04
C ALA A 1001 0.17 18.22 46.97
N GLU A 1002 -0.20 18.14 45.70
CA GLU A 1002 0.63 18.37 44.53
C GLU A 1002 -0.18 19.22 43.54
N CYS A 1003 0.48 20.06 42.74
CA CYS A 1003 -0.18 20.94 41.78
C CYS A 1003 -0.74 20.18 40.58
N GLU A 1004 -1.89 20.60 40.07
CA GLU A 1004 -2.51 19.96 38.90
C GLU A 1004 -1.75 20.25 37.59
N LYS A 1005 -1.95 19.37 36.59
CA LYS A 1005 -1.34 19.48 35.26
C LYS A 1005 -1.67 20.83 34.63
N GLY A 1006 -0.65 21.49 34.07
CA GLY A 1006 -0.73 22.89 33.62
C GLY A 1006 -0.26 23.91 34.65
N SER A 1007 0.18 23.49 35.85
CA SER A 1007 0.78 24.36 36.86
C SER A 1007 2.01 23.72 37.54
N PHE A 1008 2.84 24.54 38.19
CA PHE A 1008 4.01 24.11 38.96
C PHE A 1008 4.04 24.76 40.35
N HIS A 1009 4.63 24.08 41.33
CA HIS A 1009 4.75 24.59 42.70
C HIS A 1009 5.86 25.65 42.81
N ASP A 1010 5.50 26.92 42.99
CA ASP A 1010 6.46 27.93 43.47
C ASP A 1010 6.63 27.79 44.99
N LYS A 1011 7.83 27.31 45.37
CA LYS A 1011 8.23 27.08 46.76
C LYS A 1011 8.38 28.37 47.56
N MET A 1012 8.46 29.54 46.91
CA MET A 1012 8.61 30.84 47.57
C MET A 1012 7.26 31.43 48.00
N SER A 1013 6.22 31.24 47.20
CA SER A 1013 4.83 31.65 47.51
C SER A 1013 4.02 30.57 48.25
N ARG A 1014 4.36 29.29 48.06
CA ARG A 1014 3.51 28.11 48.37
C ARG A 1014 2.17 28.12 47.60
N THR A 1015 2.23 28.59 46.35
CA THR A 1015 1.14 28.51 45.37
C THR A 1015 1.50 27.59 44.21
N CYS A 1016 0.47 27.07 43.53
CA CYS A 1016 0.60 26.48 42.22
C CYS A 1016 0.46 27.59 41.16
N GLU A 1017 1.55 27.90 40.48
CA GLU A 1017 1.62 28.94 39.44
C GLU A 1017 1.42 28.29 38.05
N PRO A 1018 0.69 28.92 37.12
CA PRO A 1018 0.42 28.33 35.80
C PRO A 1018 1.70 28.18 34.96
N CYS A 1019 1.71 27.14 34.12
CA CYS A 1019 2.68 27.01 33.04
C CYS A 1019 2.41 28.06 31.95
N TYR A 1020 3.47 28.54 31.29
CA TYR A 1020 3.37 29.42 30.12
C TYR A 1020 2.56 28.75 28.99
N HIS A 1021 1.69 29.48 28.29
CA HIS A 1021 0.61 28.93 27.44
C HIS A 1021 1.05 27.97 26.32
N THR A 1022 2.31 27.97 25.91
CA THR A 1022 2.88 27.00 24.94
C THR A 1022 3.20 25.64 25.57
N CYS A 1023 2.99 25.47 26.87
CA CYS A 1023 3.44 24.33 27.66
C CYS A 1023 2.27 23.66 28.41
N GLN A 1024 2.14 22.34 28.28
CA GLN A 1024 1.12 21.54 28.95
C GLN A 1024 1.58 21.06 30.34
N GLU A 1025 2.87 20.70 30.50
CA GLU A 1025 3.45 20.33 31.79
C GLU A 1025 4.84 20.95 31.92
N CYS A 1026 5.08 21.71 33.00
CA CYS A 1026 6.32 22.43 33.26
C CYS A 1026 6.92 22.10 34.63
N VAL A 1027 8.25 22.17 34.71
CA VAL A 1027 9.02 22.03 35.96
C VAL A 1027 9.27 23.40 36.61
N SER A 1028 9.23 24.47 35.82
CA SER A 1028 9.23 25.87 36.28
C SER A 1028 8.69 26.81 35.18
N LYS A 1029 8.46 28.10 35.52
CA LYS A 1029 8.05 29.19 34.61
C LYS A 1029 8.87 29.32 33.31
N THR A 1030 10.09 28.75 33.24
CA THR A 1030 10.96 28.76 32.04
C THR A 1030 11.47 27.37 31.63
N ASN A 1031 10.89 26.28 32.13
CA ASN A 1031 11.33 24.92 31.79
C ASN A 1031 10.12 24.00 31.61
N CYS A 1032 9.72 23.84 30.35
CA CYS A 1032 8.66 22.94 29.93
C CYS A 1032 9.17 21.51 29.77
N SER A 1033 8.40 20.52 30.22
CA SER A 1033 8.64 19.09 30.00
C SER A 1033 7.73 18.47 28.94
N ILE A 1034 6.51 19.01 28.75
CA ILE A 1034 5.58 18.58 27.69
C ILE A 1034 4.91 19.80 27.06
N CYS A 1035 5.08 20.00 25.75
CA CYS A 1035 4.49 21.11 25.01
C CYS A 1035 3.00 20.92 24.73
N THR A 1036 2.28 22.02 24.48
CA THR A 1036 0.92 21.92 23.95
C THR A 1036 0.91 21.32 22.54
N ASN A 1037 -0.17 20.63 22.20
CA ASN A 1037 -0.29 19.87 20.94
C ASN A 1037 0.05 20.70 19.70
N GLY A 1038 0.95 20.17 18.87
CA GLY A 1038 1.44 20.85 17.66
C GLY A 1038 2.72 21.66 17.84
N LEU A 1039 3.25 21.81 19.06
CA LEU A 1039 4.53 22.46 19.32
C LEU A 1039 5.64 21.44 19.64
N LEU A 1040 6.87 21.80 19.26
CA LEU A 1040 8.06 20.96 19.38
C LEU A 1040 8.91 21.40 20.59
N LEU A 1041 9.33 20.44 21.41
CA LEU A 1041 10.17 20.69 22.58
C LEU A 1041 11.64 20.84 22.17
N GLN A 1042 12.24 21.98 22.53
CA GLN A 1042 13.67 22.24 22.32
C GLN A 1042 14.26 22.93 23.57
N GLY A 1043 15.07 22.20 24.34
CA GLY A 1043 15.85 22.77 25.45
C GLY A 1043 15.04 23.31 26.64
N GLY A 1044 13.79 22.86 26.82
CA GLY A 1044 12.87 23.37 27.84
C GLY A 1044 11.89 24.43 27.33
N GLU A 1045 11.98 24.82 26.06
CA GLU A 1045 11.03 25.71 25.39
C GLU A 1045 10.20 24.98 24.34
N CYS A 1046 8.98 25.47 24.07
CA CYS A 1046 8.07 24.93 23.07
C CYS A 1046 8.00 25.86 21.86
N ARG A 1047 8.24 25.30 20.66
CA ARG A 1047 8.48 26.07 19.44
C ARG A 1047 7.62 25.56 18.30
N ALA A 1048 7.21 26.48 17.40
CA ALA A 1048 6.43 26.14 16.21
C ALA A 1048 7.23 25.29 15.20
N SER A 1049 8.55 25.51 15.16
CA SER A 1049 9.50 24.80 14.31
C SER A 1049 10.86 24.71 15.03
N CYS A 1050 11.67 23.73 14.66
CA CYS A 1050 13.00 23.56 15.23
C CYS A 1050 13.96 24.66 14.77
N ALA A 1051 14.86 25.09 15.67
CA ALA A 1051 15.92 26.03 15.30
C ALA A 1051 16.88 25.43 14.25
N ALA A 1052 17.53 26.27 13.45
CA ALA A 1052 18.51 25.82 12.45
C ALA A 1052 19.60 24.91 13.07
N GLY A 1053 20.00 23.88 12.34
CA GLY A 1053 20.83 22.79 12.84
C GLY A 1053 20.09 21.72 13.66
N TYR A 1054 18.75 21.73 13.69
CA TYR A 1054 17.90 20.72 14.31
C TYR A 1054 16.72 20.34 13.40
N TYR A 1055 16.26 19.09 13.50
CA TYR A 1055 15.08 18.53 12.83
C TYR A 1055 14.07 17.99 13.86
N SER A 1056 12.82 17.76 13.44
CA SER A 1056 11.76 17.23 14.32
C SER A 1056 11.80 15.70 14.40
N ASP A 1057 11.89 15.15 15.61
CA ASP A 1057 11.69 13.72 15.91
C ASP A 1057 10.65 13.57 17.02
N ARG A 1058 9.47 13.06 16.68
CA ARG A 1058 8.37 12.72 17.63
C ARG A 1058 7.96 13.86 18.59
N GLY A 1059 8.01 15.11 18.12
CA GLY A 1059 7.68 16.29 18.94
C GLY A 1059 8.85 16.90 19.70
N VAL A 1060 10.08 16.42 19.49
CA VAL A 1060 11.31 16.95 20.09
C VAL A 1060 12.28 17.37 18.98
N CYS A 1061 12.99 18.49 19.17
CA CYS A 1061 13.98 18.95 18.20
C CYS A 1061 15.36 18.31 18.42
N THR A 1062 15.72 17.38 17.55
CA THR A 1062 16.99 16.63 17.57
C THR A 1062 18.01 17.29 16.63
N ARG A 1063 19.30 17.27 17.00
CA ARG A 1063 20.35 17.99 16.24
C ARG A 1063 20.68 17.30 14.91
N CYS A 1064 20.89 18.09 13.87
CA CYS A 1064 21.38 17.64 12.57
C CYS A 1064 22.79 17.03 12.61
N TYR A 1065 23.11 16.23 11.60
CA TYR A 1065 24.48 15.75 11.34
C TYR A 1065 25.44 16.93 11.11
N LEU A 1066 26.71 16.79 11.51
CA LEU A 1066 27.64 17.91 11.71
C LEU A 1066 28.03 18.68 10.44
N SER A 1067 27.93 18.07 9.25
CA SER A 1067 28.16 18.75 7.97
C SER A 1067 26.95 19.52 7.44
N CYS A 1068 25.76 19.29 7.97
CA CYS A 1068 24.55 20.00 7.58
C CYS A 1068 24.42 21.33 8.35
N GLU A 1069 23.95 22.38 7.68
CA GLU A 1069 23.48 23.61 8.34
C GLU A 1069 21.98 23.50 8.71
N THR A 1070 21.19 22.89 7.84
CA THR A 1070 19.82 22.41 8.11
C THR A 1070 19.64 21.01 7.53
N CYS A 1071 18.71 20.21 8.06
CA CYS A 1071 18.50 18.81 7.67
C CYS A 1071 17.03 18.38 7.85
N SER A 1072 16.62 17.31 7.16
CA SER A 1072 15.33 16.63 7.39
C SER A 1072 15.43 15.40 8.32
N GLY A 1073 16.63 15.01 8.72
CA GLY A 1073 16.85 13.83 9.57
C GLY A 1073 18.29 13.70 10.09
N PRO A 1074 18.59 12.60 10.82
CA PRO A 1074 19.88 12.40 11.46
C PRO A 1074 21.01 11.97 10.52
N GLY A 1075 20.71 11.59 9.28
CA GLY A 1075 21.68 11.14 8.28
C GLY A 1075 22.57 12.26 7.71
N HIS A 1076 23.82 11.91 7.38
CA HIS A 1076 24.76 12.79 6.68
C HIS A 1076 24.32 13.21 5.26
N ASP A 1077 23.42 12.41 4.71
CA ASP A 1077 22.79 12.43 3.39
C ASP A 1077 21.38 13.04 3.43
N GLN A 1078 20.98 13.61 4.58
CA GLN A 1078 19.69 14.25 4.81
C GLN A 1078 19.84 15.77 5.03
N CYS A 1079 20.91 16.38 4.51
CA CYS A 1079 21.13 17.82 4.59
C CYS A 1079 20.24 18.59 3.60
N VAL A 1080 19.74 19.74 4.06
CA VAL A 1080 18.88 20.66 3.30
C VAL A 1080 19.62 21.91 2.89
N SER A 1081 20.43 22.47 3.79
CA SER A 1081 21.40 23.52 3.48
C SER A 1081 22.77 23.16 4.05
N CYS A 1082 23.82 23.75 3.46
CA CYS A 1082 25.21 23.48 3.78
C CYS A 1082 25.92 24.73 4.30
N PRO A 1083 26.86 24.61 5.25
CA PRO A 1083 27.63 25.73 5.77
C PRO A 1083 28.34 26.54 4.66
N PRO A 1084 28.61 27.85 4.86
CA PRO A 1084 29.22 28.68 3.84
C PRO A 1084 30.47 28.08 3.19
N LYS A 1085 30.51 28.13 1.85
CA LYS A 1085 31.46 27.49 0.92
C LYS A 1085 31.21 26.00 0.63
N TRP A 1086 30.51 25.26 1.48
CA TRP A 1086 30.15 23.87 1.20
C TRP A 1086 29.06 23.83 0.12
N GLN A 1087 29.03 22.75 -0.66
CA GLN A 1087 28.09 22.48 -1.73
C GLN A 1087 27.19 21.30 -1.32
N LEU A 1088 25.91 21.34 -1.72
CA LEU A 1088 25.00 20.22 -1.58
C LEU A 1088 25.09 19.30 -2.80
N ALA A 1089 25.33 18.00 -2.59
CA ALA A 1089 25.36 17.00 -3.65
C ALA A 1089 24.61 15.74 -3.18
N GLY A 1090 23.43 15.48 -3.76
CA GLY A 1090 22.65 14.27 -3.46
C GLY A 1090 22.23 14.12 -1.99
N GLY A 1091 21.90 15.23 -1.32
CA GLY A 1091 21.54 15.26 0.11
C GLY A 1091 22.72 15.40 1.08
N GLU A 1092 23.98 15.23 0.62
CA GLU A 1092 25.18 15.38 1.46
C GLU A 1092 25.86 16.74 1.24
N CYS A 1093 26.31 17.38 2.32
CA CYS A 1093 27.10 18.61 2.27
C CYS A 1093 28.60 18.32 2.22
N ARG A 1094 29.29 18.82 1.19
CA ARG A 1094 30.76 18.68 0.99
C ARG A 1094 31.40 19.99 0.51
N PRO A 1095 32.62 20.36 0.94
CA PRO A 1095 33.37 21.51 0.40
C PRO A 1095 33.41 21.65 -1.13
N ASP A 1096 33.50 20.53 -1.86
CA ASP A 1096 33.54 20.46 -3.32
C ASP A 1096 32.58 19.39 -3.85
N CYS A 1097 32.15 19.53 -5.11
CA CYS A 1097 31.32 18.51 -5.78
C CYS A 1097 32.09 17.19 -5.99
N PRO A 1098 31.51 16.02 -5.68
CA PRO A 1098 32.18 14.72 -5.80
C PRO A 1098 32.26 14.19 -7.25
N ASP A 1099 32.98 13.07 -7.45
CA ASP A 1099 33.00 12.27 -8.68
C ASP A 1099 31.58 12.12 -9.29
N GLY A 1100 31.47 12.28 -10.61
CA GLY A 1100 30.18 12.24 -11.30
C GLY A 1100 29.28 13.48 -11.12
N TYR A 1101 29.75 14.54 -10.45
CA TYR A 1101 29.08 15.84 -10.37
C TYR A 1101 29.97 16.99 -10.87
N TYR A 1102 29.37 18.13 -11.18
CA TYR A 1102 30.06 19.38 -11.51
C TYR A 1102 29.38 20.59 -10.90
N LYS A 1103 30.18 21.61 -10.61
CA LYS A 1103 29.70 22.87 -10.07
C LYS A 1103 29.13 23.76 -11.18
N THR A 1104 27.91 24.21 -10.98
CA THR A 1104 27.22 25.23 -11.78
C THR A 1104 26.86 26.42 -10.89
N ASP A 1105 26.24 27.44 -11.48
CA ASP A 1105 25.66 28.58 -10.74
C ASP A 1105 24.52 28.15 -9.79
N TYR A 1106 24.02 26.91 -9.93
CA TYR A 1106 22.94 26.30 -9.15
C TYR A 1106 23.41 25.15 -8.24
N GLY A 1107 24.73 25.04 -7.97
CA GLY A 1107 25.31 24.01 -7.10
C GLY A 1107 25.86 22.79 -7.87
N CYS A 1108 25.83 21.60 -7.26
CA CYS A 1108 26.37 20.38 -7.87
C CYS A 1108 25.31 19.65 -8.73
N GLN A 1109 25.43 19.73 -10.05
CA GLN A 1109 24.62 18.95 -11.00
C GLN A 1109 25.36 17.67 -11.43
N LYS A 1110 24.62 16.64 -11.85
CA LYS A 1110 25.18 15.36 -12.31
C LYS A 1110 25.88 15.50 -13.66
N CYS A 1111 27.02 14.84 -13.80
CA CYS A 1111 27.64 14.59 -15.10
C CYS A 1111 26.79 13.60 -15.91
N HIS A 1112 26.94 13.64 -17.25
CA HIS A 1112 26.43 12.58 -18.12
C HIS A 1112 26.96 11.21 -17.68
N TYR A 1113 26.14 10.16 -17.78
CA TYR A 1113 26.39 8.86 -17.13
C TYR A 1113 27.71 8.17 -17.53
N SER A 1114 28.27 8.50 -18.70
CA SER A 1114 29.57 7.99 -19.16
C SER A 1114 30.79 8.75 -18.59
N CYS A 1115 30.58 9.87 -17.90
CA CYS A 1115 31.61 10.84 -17.53
C CYS A 1115 31.95 10.75 -16.04
N ARG A 1116 33.04 10.03 -15.71
CA ARG A 1116 33.56 9.94 -14.33
C ARG A 1116 33.99 11.30 -13.74
N ASN A 1117 34.45 12.22 -14.59
CA ASN A 1117 34.60 13.63 -14.26
C ASN A 1117 34.09 14.51 -15.42
N CYS A 1118 33.66 15.73 -15.11
CA CYS A 1118 33.00 16.62 -16.08
C CYS A 1118 33.96 17.56 -16.84
N GLN A 1119 35.24 17.66 -16.46
CA GLN A 1119 36.16 18.66 -17.04
C GLN A 1119 36.53 18.40 -18.51
N GLY A 1120 36.29 17.19 -19.04
CA GLY A 1120 36.64 16.84 -20.43
C GLY A 1120 35.53 17.05 -21.47
N CYS A 1121 34.26 17.01 -21.09
CA CYS A 1121 33.15 16.78 -22.04
C CYS A 1121 32.49 18.07 -22.55
N LYS A 1122 33.25 18.90 -23.29
CA LYS A 1122 32.64 19.93 -24.16
C LYS A 1122 32.18 19.30 -25.49
N ASN A 1123 30.89 19.46 -25.77
CA ASN A 1123 30.15 19.05 -26.98
C ASN A 1123 31.02 18.85 -28.25
N GLN A 1124 31.16 17.61 -28.69
CA GLN A 1124 31.78 17.30 -29.99
C GLN A 1124 30.88 17.66 -31.20
N ALA A 1125 29.65 18.10 -30.94
CA ALA A 1125 28.68 18.57 -31.95
C ALA A 1125 28.92 20.01 -32.44
N ASP A 1126 29.63 20.86 -31.67
CA ASP A 1126 29.69 22.33 -31.91
C ASP A 1126 30.73 22.74 -32.99
N LYS A 1127 30.75 22.02 -34.11
CA LYS A 1127 31.65 22.25 -35.26
C LYS A 1127 30.95 22.15 -36.63
N ARG A 1128 29.74 22.72 -36.75
CA ARG A 1128 29.10 23.05 -38.06
C ARG A 1128 28.10 24.21 -37.95
N ARG A 1129 28.59 25.43 -37.71
CA ARG A 1129 27.79 26.66 -37.93
C ARG A 1129 27.52 26.82 -39.42
N ILE A 1130 26.26 26.66 -39.84
CA ILE A 1130 25.76 27.18 -41.11
C ILE A 1130 25.11 28.54 -40.83
N ASN A 1131 25.37 29.52 -41.69
CA ASN A 1131 25.11 30.92 -41.42
C ASN A 1131 23.66 31.33 -41.71
N VAL A 1132 22.86 31.60 -40.68
CA VAL A 1132 21.46 32.05 -40.81
C VAL A 1132 21.40 33.56 -41.05
N GLN A 1133 21.85 33.99 -42.22
CA GLN A 1133 21.71 35.40 -42.65
C GLN A 1133 21.40 35.55 -44.15
N ALA A 1134 20.29 34.94 -44.57
CA ALA A 1134 19.67 35.20 -45.87
C ALA A 1134 18.13 35.06 -45.76
N TYR A 1135 17.40 36.05 -46.28
CA TYR A 1135 15.95 36.05 -46.55
C TYR A 1135 14.97 35.72 -45.41
N LEU A 1136 14.84 36.66 -44.47
CA LEU A 1136 13.51 37.20 -44.17
C LEU A 1136 13.27 38.42 -45.07
N LEU A 1137 12.38 38.32 -46.07
CA LEU A 1137 11.67 39.46 -46.69
C LEU A 1137 10.66 39.00 -47.77
N SER A 1138 9.68 39.87 -48.04
CA SER A 1138 8.59 39.75 -49.03
C SER A 1138 7.59 38.61 -48.82
N ALA A 1139 6.29 38.96 -48.85
CA ALA A 1139 5.17 38.03 -48.77
C ALA A 1139 4.18 38.31 -49.91
N GLN A 1140 3.66 37.22 -50.50
CA GLN A 1140 2.46 37.18 -51.37
C GLN A 1140 2.53 37.93 -52.73
N PRO A 1141 1.59 37.66 -53.69
CA PRO A 1141 0.66 36.53 -53.83
C PRO A 1141 0.63 35.89 -55.26
N VAL A 1142 -0.36 35.01 -55.49
CA VAL A 1142 -1.05 34.68 -56.77
C VAL A 1142 -0.74 33.30 -57.44
N SER A 1143 -1.84 32.70 -57.93
CA SER A 1143 -2.16 31.45 -58.67
C SER A 1143 -1.06 30.76 -59.55
N THR A 1144 -1.17 29.47 -59.94
CA THR A 1144 -2.34 28.72 -60.48
C THR A 1144 -2.43 27.21 -60.16
N PHE A 1145 -3.54 26.57 -60.57
CA PHE A 1145 -3.76 25.11 -60.71
C PHE A 1145 -2.64 24.44 -61.55
N GLN A 1146 -2.42 23.10 -61.58
CA GLN A 1146 -3.38 21.98 -61.57
C GLN A 1146 -2.74 20.59 -61.30
N LEU A 1147 -3.60 19.57 -61.10
CA LEU A 1147 -3.42 18.09 -61.21
C LEU A 1147 -3.30 17.27 -59.90
N VAL A 1148 -3.64 15.98 -60.00
CA VAL A 1148 -4.31 15.17 -58.96
C VAL A 1148 -3.70 13.77 -58.81
N ASN A 1149 -3.65 13.25 -57.57
CA ASN A 1149 -3.27 11.86 -57.24
C ASN A 1149 -4.41 11.16 -56.42
N PRO A 1150 -4.46 9.82 -56.31
CA PRO A 1150 -5.72 9.10 -56.54
C PRO A 1150 -6.29 8.38 -55.30
N PHE A 1151 -6.55 9.11 -54.21
CA PHE A 1151 -7.04 8.51 -52.95
C PHE A 1151 -8.58 8.50 -52.76
N ASN A 1152 -9.34 9.24 -53.58
CA ASN A 1152 -10.79 9.45 -53.35
C ASN A 1152 -11.73 8.37 -53.92
N PHE A 1153 -11.23 7.28 -54.51
CA PHE A 1153 -12.10 6.25 -55.10
C PHE A 1153 -12.70 5.28 -54.07
N MET A 1154 -11.92 4.92 -53.04
CA MET A 1154 -12.35 3.95 -52.01
C MET A 1154 -13.32 4.56 -50.98
N THR A 1155 -13.16 5.85 -50.65
CA THR A 1155 -14.03 6.56 -49.70
C THR A 1155 -15.43 6.78 -50.23
N GLY A 1156 -15.59 7.07 -51.53
CA GLY A 1156 -16.90 7.24 -52.17
C GLY A 1156 -17.75 5.96 -52.15
N ILE A 1157 -17.14 4.79 -52.40
CA ILE A 1157 -17.84 3.50 -52.43
C ILE A 1157 -18.42 3.14 -51.04
N ALA A 1158 -17.68 3.40 -49.96
CA ALA A 1158 -18.14 3.15 -48.60
C ALA A 1158 -19.38 3.99 -48.22
N ILE A 1159 -19.38 5.28 -48.59
CA ILE A 1159 -20.50 6.20 -48.30
C ILE A 1159 -21.77 5.76 -49.06
N ILE A 1160 -21.63 5.38 -50.33
CA ILE A 1160 -22.77 4.87 -51.14
C ILE A 1160 -23.32 3.57 -50.54
N ALA A 1161 -22.46 2.65 -50.10
CA ALA A 1161 -22.89 1.40 -49.46
C ALA A 1161 -23.70 1.67 -48.17
N CYS A 1162 -23.24 2.57 -47.30
CA CYS A 1162 -23.97 2.94 -46.09
C CYS A 1162 -25.34 3.56 -46.39
N LEU A 1163 -25.43 4.47 -47.37
CA LEU A 1163 -26.70 5.09 -47.77
C LEU A 1163 -27.70 4.07 -48.32
N CYS A 1164 -27.25 3.12 -49.14
CA CYS A 1164 -28.09 2.03 -49.64
C CYS A 1164 -28.66 1.15 -48.50
N VAL A 1165 -27.86 0.85 -47.46
CA VAL A 1165 -28.34 0.07 -46.29
C VAL A 1165 -29.40 0.85 -45.50
N VAL A 1166 -29.21 2.15 -45.28
CA VAL A 1166 -30.21 2.99 -44.57
C VAL A 1166 -31.53 3.04 -45.33
N VAL A 1167 -31.51 3.22 -46.66
CA VAL A 1167 -32.72 3.19 -47.49
C VAL A 1167 -33.41 1.82 -47.45
N LEU A 1168 -32.66 0.72 -47.40
CA LEU A 1168 -33.19 -0.64 -47.24
C LEU A 1168 -33.92 -0.83 -45.90
N PHE A 1169 -33.33 -0.36 -44.79
CA PHE A 1169 -33.99 -0.44 -43.49
C PHE A 1169 -35.25 0.43 -43.40
N VAL A 1170 -35.23 1.67 -43.93
CA VAL A 1170 -36.40 2.55 -43.94
C VAL A 1170 -37.53 1.96 -44.79
N THR A 1171 -37.23 1.41 -45.98
CA THR A 1171 -38.25 0.78 -46.83
C THR A 1171 -38.83 -0.50 -46.22
N ILE A 1172 -38.01 -1.34 -45.58
CA ILE A 1172 -38.50 -2.51 -44.82
C ILE A 1172 -39.42 -2.08 -43.67
N PHE A 1173 -39.07 -1.03 -42.92
CA PHE A 1173 -39.88 -0.53 -41.81
C PHE A 1173 -41.24 0.01 -42.27
N ILE A 1174 -41.28 0.73 -43.40
CA ILE A 1174 -42.51 1.23 -44.03
C ILE A 1174 -43.38 0.06 -44.54
N ILE A 1175 -42.79 -0.99 -45.11
CA ILE A 1175 -43.52 -2.18 -45.55
C ILE A 1175 -44.11 -2.94 -44.36
N LEU A 1176 -43.37 -3.08 -43.26
CA LEU A 1176 -43.85 -3.75 -42.05
C LEU A 1176 -45.00 -3.00 -41.36
N GLN A 1177 -44.95 -1.66 -41.30
CA GLN A 1177 -46.09 -0.87 -40.78
C GLN A 1177 -47.33 -0.90 -41.69
N ARG A 1178 -47.18 -1.20 -42.98
CA ARG A 1178 -48.30 -1.21 -43.94
C ARG A 1178 -49.09 -2.53 -43.95
N ASN A 1179 -48.56 -3.60 -43.35
CA ASN A 1179 -49.17 -4.95 -43.37
C ASN A 1179 -49.92 -5.33 -42.08
N THR A 1180 -49.96 -4.48 -41.05
CA THR A 1180 -50.60 -4.78 -39.75
C THR A 1180 -52.02 -4.25 -39.58
N VAL A 1181 -52.63 -3.70 -40.64
CA VAL A 1181 -54.02 -3.21 -40.65
C VAL A 1181 -54.84 -4.01 -41.66
N HIS A 1182 -55.45 -5.12 -41.20
CA HIS A 1182 -56.78 -5.66 -41.62
C HIS A 1182 -56.99 -7.12 -41.15
N ALA A 1183 -57.21 -7.32 -39.85
CA ALA A 1183 -57.89 -8.49 -39.29
C ALA A 1183 -58.58 -8.08 -37.98
N SER A 1184 -59.84 -8.46 -37.76
CA SER A 1184 -60.63 -7.95 -36.62
C SER A 1184 -61.63 -8.93 -36.02
N GLN A 1185 -61.74 -8.88 -34.69
CA GLN A 1185 -62.92 -9.22 -33.87
C GLN A 1185 -63.49 -10.66 -33.88
N SER A 1186 -63.17 -11.41 -32.82
CA SER A 1186 -64.14 -11.96 -31.84
C SER A 1186 -63.37 -12.54 -30.63
N GLY A 1187 -63.89 -12.63 -29.39
CA GLY A 1187 -65.15 -12.17 -28.81
C GLY A 1187 -65.02 -11.94 -27.28
N TYR A 1188 -66.09 -11.50 -26.61
CA TYR A 1188 -66.14 -11.17 -25.16
C TYR A 1188 -66.24 -12.43 -24.26
N SER A 1189 -66.07 -12.44 -22.92
CA SER A 1189 -66.32 -11.44 -21.84
C SER A 1189 -65.34 -11.65 -20.66
N ARG A 1190 -64.97 -10.72 -19.76
CA ARG A 1190 -65.51 -9.45 -19.21
C ARG A 1190 -66.40 -9.57 -17.94
N VAL A 1191 -65.77 -9.42 -16.77
CA VAL A 1191 -66.35 -8.92 -15.50
C VAL A 1191 -65.45 -7.76 -15.00
N SER A 1192 -65.95 -6.86 -14.14
CA SER A 1192 -65.35 -5.52 -13.93
C SER A 1192 -65.34 -5.04 -12.46
N ILE A 1193 -64.37 -4.18 -12.10
CA ILE A 1193 -64.40 -3.06 -11.12
C ILE A 1193 -63.07 -2.28 -11.34
N LYS A 1194 -63.08 -1.15 -12.04
CA LYS A 1194 -63.27 0.28 -11.62
C LYS A 1194 -62.03 0.94 -10.96
N LYS A 1195 -61.62 2.07 -11.52
CA LYS A 1195 -60.58 3.03 -11.04
C LYS A 1195 -61.23 4.36 -10.62
N PRO A 1196 -60.44 5.34 -10.16
CA PRO A 1196 -60.48 6.69 -10.77
C PRO A 1196 -59.19 7.09 -11.53
N LYS A 1197 -59.22 8.25 -12.21
CA LYS A 1197 -58.06 8.95 -12.82
C LYS A 1197 -57.79 10.26 -12.01
N VAL A 1198 -57.12 11.35 -12.44
CA VAL A 1198 -57.11 12.12 -13.71
C VAL A 1198 -55.76 12.86 -13.89
N THR A 1199 -55.45 13.23 -15.14
CA THR A 1199 -54.34 14.07 -15.64
C THR A 1199 -54.36 15.54 -15.19
N CYS A 1200 -53.27 16.28 -15.44
CA CYS A 1200 -53.25 17.75 -15.49
C CYS A 1200 -52.63 18.24 -16.82
N ASN A 1201 -53.05 19.42 -17.27
CA ASN A 1201 -52.45 20.22 -18.35
C ASN A 1201 -52.77 21.71 -18.11
N TYR A 1202 -52.00 22.65 -18.66
CA TYR A 1202 -52.02 24.07 -18.28
C TYR A 1202 -53.25 24.89 -18.77
N ASN A 1203 -53.76 25.80 -17.92
CA ASN A 1203 -54.01 27.23 -18.22
C ASN A 1203 -54.54 27.99 -16.96
N VAL A 1204 -54.75 29.32 -17.09
CA VAL A 1204 -55.05 30.33 -16.04
C VAL A 1204 -56.27 31.19 -16.51
N VAL A 1205 -56.98 32.05 -15.76
CA VAL A 1205 -56.79 32.82 -14.49
C VAL A 1205 -58.15 32.99 -13.75
N ALA A 1206 -58.19 33.79 -12.66
CA ALA A 1206 -59.34 34.57 -12.13
C ALA A 1206 -60.37 33.83 -11.23
N VAL A 1207 -61.05 34.43 -10.23
CA VAL A 1207 -60.96 35.76 -9.52
C VAL A 1207 -61.82 35.72 -8.21
N ASN A 1208 -61.40 36.42 -7.13
CA ASN A 1208 -62.19 36.92 -5.97
C ASN A 1208 -63.01 35.91 -5.08
N ASP A 1209 -63.48 36.17 -3.84
CA ASP A 1209 -63.31 37.24 -2.81
C ASP A 1209 -63.63 36.65 -1.40
N ASP A 1210 -63.21 37.34 -0.32
CA ASP A 1210 -63.68 37.31 1.11
C ASP A 1210 -63.61 35.97 1.92
N ASP A 1211 -63.52 35.94 3.27
CA ASP A 1211 -63.58 37.00 4.31
C ASP A 1211 -62.81 36.61 5.61
N THR A 1212 -62.22 37.58 6.35
CA THR A 1212 -61.71 37.54 7.78
C THR A 1212 -60.68 36.44 8.20
N SER A 1213 -59.77 36.58 9.20
CA SER A 1213 -59.30 37.62 10.16
C SER A 1213 -58.02 37.07 10.85
N ASP A 1214 -57.13 37.79 11.55
CA ASP A 1214 -56.89 39.24 11.76
C ASP A 1214 -55.43 39.50 12.20
N SER A 1215 -55.01 40.78 12.29
CA SER A 1215 -53.77 41.29 12.96
C SER A 1215 -52.41 40.81 12.39
N ASP A 1216 -51.31 41.56 12.36
CA ASP A 1216 -50.90 42.98 12.33
C ASP A 1216 -49.34 42.93 12.34
N SER A 1217 -48.53 43.91 11.93
CA SER A 1217 -48.73 45.26 11.40
C SER A 1217 -47.45 45.73 10.66
N THR A 1218 -47.57 46.72 9.74
CA THR A 1218 -46.61 47.82 9.37
C THR A 1218 -45.07 47.64 9.41
N GLU A 1219 -44.23 48.20 8.53
CA GLU A 1219 -44.33 49.01 7.28
C GLU A 1219 -42.94 48.94 6.53
N GLY A 1220 -42.62 49.65 5.43
CA GLY A 1220 -43.35 50.68 4.67
C GLY A 1220 -42.61 51.25 3.44
N GLN A 1221 -43.42 51.71 2.48
CA GLN A 1221 -43.26 52.80 1.49
C GLN A 1221 -41.90 53.23 0.85
N ASN A 1222 -41.83 53.06 -0.48
CA ASN A 1222 -41.91 54.13 -1.53
C ASN A 1222 -40.78 54.39 -2.57
N LEU A 1223 -41.27 54.60 -3.81
CA LEU A 1223 -40.80 55.52 -4.89
C LEU A 1223 -39.49 55.26 -5.69
N ILE A 1224 -39.62 54.41 -6.71
CA ILE A 1224 -39.65 54.79 -8.15
C ILE A 1224 -38.82 56.04 -8.56
N ASN A 1225 -37.75 55.87 -9.37
CA ASN A 1225 -37.85 56.12 -10.83
C ASN A 1225 -36.70 55.58 -11.71
N THR A 1226 -36.98 55.56 -13.02
CA THR A 1226 -36.30 54.88 -14.14
C THR A 1226 -34.94 55.42 -14.63
N LYS A 1227 -34.05 54.48 -15.03
CA LYS A 1227 -33.28 54.37 -16.32
C LYS A 1227 -32.33 55.53 -16.73
N THR A 1228 -31.21 55.32 -17.46
CA THR A 1228 -30.80 54.18 -18.32
C THR A 1228 -29.27 54.06 -18.51
N SER A 1229 -28.78 52.82 -18.69
CA SER A 1229 -27.70 52.42 -19.63
C SER A 1229 -26.28 53.01 -19.53
N GLN A 1230 -25.30 52.19 -19.09
CA GLN A 1230 -24.43 51.44 -20.02
C GLN A 1230 -23.70 50.28 -19.30
N ASN A 1231 -23.32 49.22 -20.04
CA ASN A 1231 -22.70 48.00 -19.52
C ASN A 1231 -21.21 47.93 -19.82
N HIS A 1232 -20.38 47.57 -18.82
CA HIS A 1232 -19.66 46.28 -18.79
C HIS A 1232 -18.75 46.15 -17.55
N ASN A 1233 -19.03 45.20 -16.65
CA ASN A 1233 -18.06 44.18 -16.19
C ASN A 1233 -18.61 43.22 -15.12
N GLN A 1234 -18.12 41.98 -15.21
CA GLN A 1234 -17.91 40.98 -14.13
C GLN A 1234 -19.11 40.34 -13.37
N SER A 1235 -18.77 39.16 -12.80
CA SER A 1235 -19.44 38.34 -11.76
C SER A 1235 -20.83 37.73 -12.01
N GLU A 1236 -20.84 36.38 -11.96
CA GLU A 1236 -21.83 35.50 -11.29
C GLU A 1236 -23.25 35.35 -11.87
N CYS A 1237 -23.86 34.16 -11.96
CA CYS A 1237 -23.43 32.78 -11.63
C CYS A 1237 -23.60 31.84 -12.82
#